data_AF-A0A9N9YLS4-F1
#
_entry.id   AF-A0A9N9YLS4-F1
#
_cell.length_a   1.000
_cell.length_b   1.000
_cell.length_c   1.000
_cell.angle_alpha   90.00
_cell.angle_beta   90.00
_cell.angle_gamma   90.00
#
_symmetry.space_group_name_H-M   'P 1'
#
loop_
_entity.id
_entity.type
_entity.pdbx_description
1 polymer ?
#
loop_
_entity_poly.entity_id
_entity_poly.type
_entity_poly.pdbx_seq_one_letter_code
_entity_poly.pdbx_strand_id
1 'polypeptide(L)'
;MLSITKSALAAAWLWSSLTLAFTNPIKTLNGSDPQMVYDNGYYYLTSTSWTTVEITKARTIEGLKTAIPTVIYDDKSDPLRTRNWWAPEIWRLNGRWYVYFSTSINGTWGEMLPSLTQWVLEGGTGAPLDEPFSLVGKIRPDNYHGGMLDGTVYNIDGQDYFIFSSVASDDESPNGASLWISKLLDPTTVGPATMIAYPEFDWEHEASAVLEGPAGITSPSGEVWVVYSADSCNGPQYKLGGMKLSPGADPLLASSWTKLQEPLLVTSVENGLYGPGHNGFFKSPDGTQDWMVFHANRNSNGSCDAKRQTFIQQVQWNEDGSPQLAPPLPAGTEIQAPSGELLVPPVTEKDVRNFDLYAEYALASYCNYDTDAGNPVICQGGCPTVQSDGAKIVKGFEGPLTKIAAYVATIDSRKQIVLSVRGTSNIKNWLTNLKFVAQNSDLVDGGLIHGGFSNAWQEISVGVLAAVKQAKKDHPAYSIIATGHSLGGAVATIATAYLRKAGYDVDLYSYGAPRIGNGALSDFITNQKGKEHRITHGRDPVPRVPPSALTPYKYRHVSPEYWLTGKPADPSNWPIANITVCEGNNNSDCNGSSLKFRIKDHLNYLGSTDCRPKGVAASRFQVMSDEEAAQLDQLLSEWVHMDAAEDEV
;
A
#
# COMPACT_ATOMS: atom_id res chain seq x y z
N MET A 1 -41.82 28.85 -37.14
CA MET A 1 -42.21 27.70 -36.30
C MET A 1 -40.95 27.12 -35.70
N LEU A 2 -40.93 27.11 -34.36
CA LEU A 2 -40.03 26.50 -33.37
C LEU A 2 -38.50 26.65 -33.52
N SER A 3 -38.01 27.62 -32.73
CA SER A 3 -36.74 27.61 -32.01
C SER A 3 -36.67 26.42 -31.05
N ILE A 4 -35.56 25.67 -31.03
CA ILE A 4 -35.15 24.83 -29.91
C ILE A 4 -33.70 25.21 -29.55
N THR A 5 -33.55 25.55 -28.28
CA THR A 5 -32.43 26.18 -27.60
C THR A 5 -31.28 25.22 -27.30
N LYS A 6 -30.07 25.79 -27.21
CA LYS A 6 -28.89 25.21 -26.55
C LYS A 6 -29.26 24.72 -25.15
N SER A 7 -29.27 23.41 -24.91
CA SER A 7 -29.22 22.78 -23.57
C SER A 7 -28.98 21.28 -23.73
N ALA A 8 -27.71 20.86 -23.64
CA ALA A 8 -27.28 19.50 -23.31
C ALA A 8 -25.74 19.48 -23.15
N LEU A 9 -25.23 20.32 -22.24
CA LEU A 9 -23.95 20.08 -21.57
C LEU A 9 -24.31 19.45 -20.22
N ALA A 10 -23.49 18.47 -19.78
CA ALA A 10 -23.66 17.62 -18.60
C ALA A 10 -24.51 16.35 -18.79
N ALA A 11 -24.04 15.44 -19.64
CA ALA A 11 -24.16 14.02 -19.29
C ALA A 11 -22.92 13.68 -18.45
N ALA A 12 -23.11 13.64 -17.14
CA ALA A 12 -22.12 13.16 -16.20
C ALA A 12 -21.69 11.74 -16.63
N TRP A 13 -20.40 11.57 -16.85
CA TRP A 13 -19.79 10.26 -16.93
C TRP A 13 -20.01 9.62 -15.55
N LEU A 14 -20.96 8.71 -15.47
CA LEU A 14 -21.11 7.82 -14.32
C LEU A 14 -19.93 6.86 -14.39
N TRP A 15 -18.85 7.24 -13.68
CA TRP A 15 -17.76 6.35 -13.36
C TRP A 15 -18.34 5.23 -12.50
N SER A 16 -18.56 4.05 -13.07
CA SER A 16 -18.59 2.85 -12.24
C SER A 16 -17.15 2.48 -11.94
N SER A 17 -16.47 3.28 -11.11
CA SER A 17 -15.34 2.77 -10.36
C SER A 17 -15.87 1.58 -9.58
N LEU A 18 -15.29 0.39 -9.80
CA LEU A 18 -15.44 -0.71 -8.85
C LEU A 18 -14.99 -0.16 -7.49
N THR A 19 -15.95 0.25 -6.67
CA THR A 19 -15.67 0.77 -5.33
C THR A 19 -15.18 -0.42 -4.53
N LEU A 20 -13.93 -0.36 -4.07
CA LEU A 20 -13.42 -1.35 -3.12
C LEU A 20 -14.37 -1.39 -1.92
N ALA A 21 -14.50 -2.58 -1.33
CA ALA A 21 -15.31 -2.82 -0.16
C ALA A 21 -14.58 -3.79 0.77
N PHE A 22 -14.96 -3.74 2.04
CA PHE A 22 -14.45 -4.64 3.07
C PHE A 22 -15.61 -5.11 3.95
N THR A 23 -15.38 -6.14 4.76
CA THR A 23 -16.36 -6.58 5.77
C THR A 23 -15.77 -6.56 7.17
N ASN A 24 -16.57 -6.26 8.18
CA ASN A 24 -16.17 -6.42 9.57
C ASN A 24 -16.39 -7.87 10.06
N PRO A 25 -15.63 -8.37 11.07
CA PRO A 25 -14.51 -7.70 11.74
C PRO A 25 -13.20 -7.79 10.93
N ILE A 26 -12.28 -6.86 11.19
CA ILE A 26 -10.93 -6.81 10.60
C ILE A 26 -9.96 -7.76 11.30
N LYS A 27 -10.01 -7.82 12.63
CA LYS A 27 -9.28 -8.80 13.45
C LYS A 27 -10.27 -9.56 14.32
N THR A 28 -10.20 -10.89 14.26
CA THR A 28 -11.09 -11.79 15.03
C THR A 28 -10.51 -12.22 16.37
N LEU A 29 -9.19 -12.05 16.57
CA LEU A 29 -8.43 -12.29 17.79
C LEU A 29 -7.42 -11.16 17.98
N ASN A 30 -7.08 -10.86 19.24
CA ASN A 30 -6.19 -9.76 19.62
C ASN A 30 -6.59 -8.44 18.94
N GLY A 31 -7.89 -8.20 18.81
CA GLY A 31 -8.47 -7.04 18.15
C GLY A 31 -8.84 -5.90 19.10
N SER A 32 -8.48 -6.02 20.39
CA SER A 32 -8.71 -4.98 21.39
C SER A 32 -7.86 -3.75 21.12
N ASP A 33 -8.38 -2.60 21.55
CA ASP A 33 -7.68 -1.32 21.61
C ASP A 33 -6.98 -0.96 20.28
N PRO A 34 -7.72 -1.00 19.14
CA PRO A 34 -7.11 -0.81 17.84
C PRO A 34 -6.84 0.66 17.53
N GLN A 35 -5.68 0.96 16.97
CA GLN A 35 -5.34 2.27 16.43
C GLN A 35 -4.77 2.12 15.02
N MET A 36 -5.03 3.09 14.15
CA MET A 36 -4.66 2.98 12.75
C MET A 36 -4.18 4.30 12.17
N VAL A 37 -3.17 4.22 11.30
CA VAL A 37 -2.72 5.34 10.45
C VAL A 37 -2.62 4.88 9.00
N TYR A 38 -2.74 5.82 8.06
CA TYR A 38 -2.48 5.60 6.65
C TYR A 38 -1.24 6.39 6.21
N ASP A 39 -0.27 5.72 5.60
CA ASP A 39 0.95 6.34 5.09
C ASP A 39 1.45 5.61 3.83
N ASN A 40 1.79 6.40 2.80
CA ASN A 40 2.43 5.92 1.56
C ASN A 40 1.77 4.70 0.91
N GLY A 41 0.43 4.66 0.84
CA GLY A 41 -0.29 3.58 0.17
C GLY A 41 -0.60 2.36 1.05
N TYR A 42 -0.47 2.49 2.37
CA TYR A 42 -0.72 1.41 3.32
C TYR A 42 -1.40 1.90 4.60
N TYR A 43 -2.29 1.08 5.12
CA TYR A 43 -2.77 1.13 6.49
C TYR A 43 -1.79 0.39 7.41
N TYR A 44 -1.59 0.95 8.60
CA TYR A 44 -0.82 0.37 9.69
C TYR A 44 -1.73 0.30 10.91
N LEU A 45 -2.16 -0.92 11.24
CA LEU A 45 -3.05 -1.21 12.36
C LEU A 45 -2.22 -1.77 13.53
N THR A 46 -2.29 -1.11 14.67
CA THR A 46 -1.85 -1.62 15.97
C THR A 46 -3.07 -2.10 16.77
N SER A 47 -2.86 -3.08 17.64
CA SER A 47 -3.88 -3.56 18.57
C SER A 47 -3.22 -4.29 19.75
N THR A 48 -3.94 -4.44 20.86
CA THR A 48 -3.43 -5.18 22.03
C THR A 48 -3.20 -6.66 21.69
N SER A 49 -1.92 -7.05 21.62
CA SER A 49 -1.48 -8.43 21.44
C SER A 49 -1.31 -9.21 22.76
N TRP A 50 -1.39 -8.50 23.89
CA TRP A 50 -1.17 -8.96 25.27
C TRP A 50 0.27 -9.25 25.67
N THR A 51 1.19 -9.42 24.72
CA THR A 51 2.56 -9.85 25.03
C THR A 51 3.66 -9.10 24.30
N THR A 52 3.36 -8.45 23.19
CA THR A 52 4.30 -7.78 22.28
C THR A 52 3.68 -6.48 21.75
N VAL A 53 4.50 -5.61 21.16
CA VAL A 53 3.96 -4.53 20.31
C VAL A 53 4.05 -4.99 18.86
N GLU A 54 2.92 -4.93 18.14
CA GLU A 54 2.79 -5.42 16.78
C GLU A 54 2.16 -4.38 15.86
N ILE A 55 2.60 -4.35 14.60
CA ILE A 55 1.98 -3.57 13.52
C ILE A 55 1.53 -4.53 12.43
N THR A 56 0.26 -4.43 12.03
CA THR A 56 -0.32 -5.13 10.87
C THR A 56 -0.40 -4.16 9.70
N LYS A 57 0.22 -4.49 8.57
CA LYS A 57 0.31 -3.61 7.40
C LYS A 57 -0.43 -4.21 6.20
N ALA A 58 -1.30 -3.44 5.57
CA ALA A 58 -1.93 -3.81 4.30
C ALA A 58 -2.25 -2.57 3.45
N ARG A 59 -2.48 -2.77 2.15
CA ARG A 59 -2.86 -1.68 1.23
C ARG A 59 -4.33 -1.28 1.36
N THR A 60 -5.17 -2.26 1.65
CA THR A 60 -6.60 -2.12 1.82
C THR A 60 -7.01 -2.54 3.21
N ILE A 61 -8.14 -2.01 3.69
CA ILE A 61 -8.72 -2.46 4.96
C ILE A 61 -9.02 -3.97 4.92
N GLU A 62 -9.59 -4.47 3.83
CA GLU A 62 -9.88 -5.91 3.68
C GLU A 62 -8.58 -6.75 3.76
N GLY A 63 -7.48 -6.25 3.21
CA GLY A 63 -6.18 -6.92 3.25
C GLY A 63 -5.61 -7.07 4.65
N LEU A 64 -6.00 -6.21 5.62
CA LEU A 64 -5.55 -6.30 7.01
C LEU A 64 -5.96 -7.62 7.68
N LYS A 65 -7.06 -8.26 7.23
CA LYS A 65 -7.53 -9.55 7.77
C LYS A 65 -6.54 -10.69 7.57
N THR A 66 -5.83 -10.65 6.45
CA THR A 66 -4.88 -11.71 6.05
C THR A 66 -3.43 -11.29 6.20
N ALA A 67 -3.18 -10.01 6.50
CA ALA A 67 -1.83 -9.51 6.74
C ALA A 67 -1.24 -10.13 8.00
N ILE A 68 0.01 -10.55 7.92
CA ILE A 68 0.74 -11.12 9.05
C ILE A 68 1.28 -9.96 9.91
N PRO A 69 0.93 -9.87 11.20
CA PRO A 69 1.47 -8.84 12.09
C PRO A 69 3.00 -8.94 12.21
N THR A 70 3.67 -7.80 12.21
CA THR A 70 5.11 -7.69 12.48
C THR A 70 5.31 -7.30 13.93
N VAL A 71 6.00 -8.13 14.70
CA VAL A 71 6.45 -7.78 16.07
C VAL A 71 7.54 -6.72 15.96
N ILE A 72 7.24 -5.52 16.46
CA ILE A 72 8.20 -4.40 16.46
C ILE A 72 8.94 -4.27 17.79
N TYR A 73 8.40 -4.81 18.88
CA TYR A 73 9.05 -4.78 20.18
C TYR A 73 8.56 -5.92 21.10
N ASP A 74 9.50 -6.52 21.81
CA ASP A 74 9.30 -7.53 22.85
C ASP A 74 10.40 -7.36 23.90
N ASP A 75 10.00 -7.15 25.15
CA ASP A 75 10.93 -7.01 26.28
C ASP A 75 10.32 -7.56 27.57
N LYS A 76 9.64 -8.71 27.45
CA LYS A 76 8.98 -9.37 28.59
C LYS A 76 9.96 -9.81 29.70
N SER A 77 11.26 -9.76 29.45
CA SER A 77 12.31 -10.05 30.44
C SER A 77 12.53 -8.91 31.44
N ASP A 78 12.16 -7.67 31.11
CA ASP A 78 12.32 -6.55 32.04
C ASP A 78 11.22 -6.59 33.13
N PRO A 79 11.58 -6.51 34.43
CA PRO A 79 10.62 -6.59 35.53
C PRO A 79 9.52 -5.52 35.49
N LEU A 80 9.76 -4.37 34.84
CA LEU A 80 8.81 -3.27 34.69
C LEU A 80 7.81 -3.49 33.53
N ARG A 81 8.08 -4.45 32.64
CA ARG A 81 7.32 -4.72 31.40
C ARG A 81 6.91 -6.19 31.28
N THR A 82 6.61 -6.84 32.39
CA THR A 82 6.32 -8.29 32.41
C THR A 82 4.89 -8.66 31.98
N ARG A 83 3.93 -7.74 32.13
CA ARG A 83 2.50 -7.99 31.89
C ARG A 83 1.82 -6.83 31.18
N ASN A 84 0.60 -7.09 30.72
CA ASN A 84 -0.38 -6.07 30.31
C ASN A 84 0.12 -5.14 29.20
N TRP A 85 0.70 -5.72 28.16
CA TRP A 85 1.13 -5.02 26.95
C TRP A 85 -0.10 -4.58 26.17
N TRP A 86 -0.56 -3.36 26.44
CA TRP A 86 -1.88 -2.86 26.05
C TRP A 86 -1.80 -1.59 25.21
N ALA A 87 -2.82 -1.42 24.38
CA ALA A 87 -3.19 -0.22 23.65
C ALA A 87 -2.01 0.49 22.96
N PRO A 88 -1.28 -0.19 22.06
CA PRO A 88 -0.26 0.47 21.28
C PRO A 88 -0.88 1.44 20.26
N GLU A 89 -0.41 2.67 20.21
CA GLU A 89 -0.77 3.66 19.20
C GLU A 89 0.43 4.18 18.42
N ILE A 90 0.32 4.27 17.09
CA ILE A 90 1.38 4.80 16.23
C ILE A 90 1.10 6.23 15.76
N TRP A 91 2.10 7.10 15.88
CA TRP A 91 2.02 8.52 15.52
C TRP A 91 3.26 8.98 14.76
N ARG A 92 3.08 9.92 13.83
CA ARG A 92 4.21 10.58 13.14
C ARG A 92 4.43 11.97 13.74
N LEU A 93 5.54 12.15 14.44
CA LEU A 93 5.90 13.38 15.13
C LEU A 93 7.28 13.84 14.67
N ASN A 94 7.42 15.13 14.34
CA ASN A 94 8.70 15.69 13.86
C ASN A 94 9.34 14.89 12.70
N GLY A 95 8.51 14.32 11.82
CA GLY A 95 8.94 13.54 10.66
C GLY A 95 9.32 12.08 10.94
N ARG A 96 9.23 11.60 12.18
CA ARG A 96 9.59 10.24 12.62
C ARG A 96 8.39 9.51 13.24
N TRP A 97 8.40 8.18 13.19
CA TRP A 97 7.37 7.34 13.81
C TRP A 97 7.67 7.07 15.28
N TYR A 98 6.62 7.16 16.10
CA TYR A 98 6.64 6.82 17.52
C TYR A 98 5.47 5.88 17.83
N VAL A 99 5.67 4.96 18.76
CA VAL A 99 4.60 4.09 19.28
C VAL A 99 4.51 4.22 20.79
N TYR A 100 3.32 4.59 21.28
CA TYR A 100 3.01 4.68 22.72
C TYR A 100 2.27 3.42 23.13
N PHE A 101 2.62 2.82 24.27
CA PHE A 101 1.96 1.61 24.75
C PHE A 101 2.08 1.46 26.27
N SER A 102 1.16 0.70 26.86
CA SER A 102 1.13 0.46 28.30
C SER A 102 1.75 -0.89 28.66
N THR A 103 2.42 -0.97 29.81
CA THR A 103 2.71 -2.24 30.49
C THR A 103 2.57 -2.10 31.99
N SER A 104 2.61 -3.23 32.69
CA SER A 104 2.70 -3.28 34.15
C SER A 104 3.71 -4.31 34.63
N ILE A 105 3.98 -4.28 35.94
CA ILE A 105 4.64 -5.39 36.63
C ILE A 105 3.67 -6.58 36.75
N ASN A 106 4.23 -7.75 37.08
CA ASN A 106 3.47 -8.90 37.51
C ASN A 106 3.12 -8.74 39.00
N GLY A 107 1.83 -8.74 39.32
CA GLY A 107 1.34 -8.55 40.69
C GLY A 107 -0.17 -8.72 40.77
N THR A 108 -0.70 -8.56 41.97
CA THR A 108 -2.16 -8.44 42.21
C THR A 108 -2.70 -7.14 41.59
N TRP A 109 -4.02 -7.01 41.45
CA TRP A 109 -4.64 -5.78 40.93
C TRP A 109 -4.18 -4.50 41.65
N GLY A 110 -4.03 -4.54 42.98
CA GLY A 110 -3.57 -3.40 43.78
C GLY A 110 -2.08 -3.05 43.61
N GLU A 111 -1.27 -3.96 43.08
CA GLU A 111 0.14 -3.70 42.73
C GLU A 111 0.28 -3.34 41.25
N MET A 112 -0.53 -3.98 40.41
CA MET A 112 -0.52 -3.85 38.97
C MET A 112 -1.02 -2.48 38.52
N LEU A 113 -2.19 -2.04 39.00
CA LEU A 113 -2.78 -0.77 38.57
C LEU A 113 -1.85 0.43 38.85
N PRO A 114 -1.29 0.62 40.05
CA PRO A 114 -0.35 1.73 40.30
C PRO A 114 0.96 1.63 39.50
N SER A 115 1.31 0.43 39.03
CA SER A 115 2.53 0.22 38.23
C SER A 115 2.36 0.50 36.73
N LEU A 116 1.12 0.66 36.25
CA LEU A 116 0.85 0.90 34.84
C LEU A 116 1.64 2.12 34.34
N THR A 117 2.40 1.90 33.28
CA THR A 117 3.37 2.85 32.75
C THR A 117 3.22 2.96 31.24
N GLN A 118 3.23 4.20 30.75
CA GLN A 118 3.31 4.54 29.33
C GLN A 118 4.76 4.53 28.85
N TRP A 119 5.03 3.79 27.79
CA TRP A 119 6.33 3.63 27.15
C TRP A 119 6.30 4.16 25.73
N VAL A 120 7.46 4.62 25.25
CA VAL A 120 7.62 5.18 23.91
C VAL A 120 8.66 4.38 23.14
N LEU A 121 8.27 3.89 21.96
CA LEU A 121 9.18 3.39 20.95
C LEU A 121 9.43 4.46 19.89
N GLU A 122 10.66 4.54 19.40
CA GLU A 122 11.06 5.38 18.28
C GLU A 122 11.42 4.50 17.07
N GLY A 123 10.85 4.83 15.90
CA GLY A 123 11.09 4.17 14.62
C GLY A 123 11.79 5.08 13.60
N GLY A 124 11.74 4.74 12.31
CA GLY A 124 12.40 5.48 11.22
C GLY A 124 11.69 6.75 10.75
N THR A 125 12.29 7.43 9.76
CA THR A 125 11.68 8.61 9.07
C THR A 125 10.98 8.25 7.76
N GLY A 126 11.19 7.02 7.27
CA GLY A 126 10.49 6.42 6.13
C GLY A 126 9.09 5.96 6.49
N ALA A 127 8.61 4.87 5.89
CA ALA A 127 7.37 4.23 6.32
C ALA A 127 7.57 3.49 7.67
N PRO A 128 6.52 3.27 8.49
CA PRO A 128 6.63 2.69 9.83
C PRO A 128 7.50 1.44 9.98
N LEU A 129 7.49 0.54 8.99
CA LEU A 129 8.21 -0.75 9.04
C LEU A 129 9.48 -0.79 8.17
N ASP A 130 9.94 0.37 7.66
CA ASP A 130 11.17 0.44 6.87
C ASP A 130 12.43 0.32 7.74
N GLU A 131 12.33 0.73 9.00
CA GLU A 131 13.42 0.71 9.99
C GLU A 131 12.92 0.08 11.31
N PRO A 132 13.80 -0.56 12.11
CA PRO A 132 13.41 -1.12 13.41
C PRO A 132 12.96 -0.04 14.41
N PHE A 133 12.03 -0.41 15.30
CA PHE A 133 11.70 0.39 16.47
C PHE A 133 12.63 0.09 17.64
N SER A 134 12.85 1.09 18.50
CA SER A 134 13.63 0.96 19.73
C SER A 134 12.96 1.69 20.89
N LEU A 135 13.04 1.12 22.11
CA LEU A 135 12.53 1.79 23.31
C LEU A 135 13.38 3.02 23.63
N VAL A 136 12.75 4.19 23.72
CA VAL A 136 13.41 5.46 24.06
C VAL A 136 13.11 5.94 25.48
N GLY A 137 12.08 5.39 26.13
CA GLY A 137 11.82 5.63 27.54
C GLY A 137 10.35 5.51 27.93
N LYS A 138 10.04 6.02 29.13
CA LYS A 138 8.67 6.21 29.61
C LYS A 138 8.27 7.67 29.46
N ILE A 139 6.98 7.93 29.28
CA ILE A 139 6.41 9.28 29.23
C ILE A 139 5.47 9.48 30.42
N ARG A 140 5.72 10.52 31.22
CA ARG A 140 4.93 10.83 32.42
C ARG A 140 5.05 12.32 32.79
N PRO A 141 3.93 13.01 33.06
CA PRO A 141 3.95 14.35 33.62
C PRO A 141 4.60 14.40 35.02
N ASP A 142 5.42 15.42 35.29
CA ASP A 142 6.12 15.55 36.58
C ASP A 142 5.17 15.70 37.78
N ASN A 143 3.95 16.21 37.56
CA ASN A 143 2.93 16.43 38.58
C ASN A 143 1.91 15.28 38.70
N TYR A 144 2.17 14.13 38.09
CA TYR A 144 1.29 12.97 38.12
C TYR A 144 2.05 11.72 38.57
N HIS A 145 1.52 10.99 39.55
CA HIS A 145 2.25 9.91 40.21
C HIS A 145 1.53 8.56 40.22
N GLY A 146 0.25 8.54 39.82
CA GLY A 146 -0.53 7.31 39.68
C GLY A 146 -0.11 6.40 38.52
N GLY A 147 -0.79 5.25 38.43
CA GLY A 147 -0.73 4.40 37.25
C GLY A 147 -1.40 5.07 36.05
N MET A 148 -0.87 4.86 34.86
CA MET A 148 -1.41 5.44 33.62
C MET A 148 -1.38 4.46 32.46
N LEU A 149 -2.41 4.53 31.61
CA LEU A 149 -2.54 3.77 30.38
C LEU A 149 -3.14 4.64 29.26
N ASP A 150 -3.29 4.05 28.07
CA ASP A 150 -4.03 4.59 26.92
C ASP A 150 -3.59 6.00 26.50
N GLY A 151 -2.27 6.18 26.36
CA GLY A 151 -1.70 7.44 25.89
C GLY A 151 -1.92 7.66 24.40
N THR A 152 -2.66 8.71 24.04
CA THR A 152 -2.83 9.20 22.66
C THR A 152 -2.15 10.54 22.48
N VAL A 153 -1.74 10.82 21.24
CA VAL A 153 -1.34 12.17 20.81
C VAL A 153 -2.50 12.83 20.08
N TYR A 154 -2.76 14.09 20.37
CA TYR A 154 -3.76 14.88 19.65
C TYR A 154 -3.24 16.29 19.35
N ASN A 155 -3.23 16.65 18.07
CA ASN A 155 -2.86 17.99 17.63
C ASN A 155 -4.07 18.94 17.69
N ILE A 156 -3.96 19.98 18.51
CA ILE A 156 -4.97 21.04 18.63
C ILE A 156 -4.29 22.35 18.27
N ASP A 157 -4.75 22.98 17.19
CA ASP A 157 -4.24 24.26 16.66
C ASP A 157 -2.71 24.30 16.48
N GLY A 158 -2.13 23.20 15.99
CA GLY A 158 -0.69 23.09 15.72
C GLY A 158 0.18 22.74 16.93
N GLN A 159 -0.41 22.58 18.12
CA GLN A 159 0.27 22.07 19.31
C GLN A 159 -0.14 20.62 19.56
N ASP A 160 0.83 19.73 19.73
CA ASP A 160 0.58 18.36 20.14
C ASP A 160 0.31 18.30 21.66
N TYR A 161 -0.72 17.55 22.03
CA TYR A 161 -1.06 17.23 23.40
C TYR A 161 -1.00 15.71 23.60
N PHE A 162 -0.61 15.29 24.79
CA PHE A 162 -0.67 13.90 25.22
C PHE A 162 -1.87 13.75 26.16
N ILE A 163 -2.83 12.91 25.77
CA ILE A 163 -4.00 12.59 26.58
C ILE A 163 -3.86 11.14 27.05
N PHE A 164 -4.14 10.87 28.32
CA PHE A 164 -4.00 9.54 28.89
C PHE A 164 -5.07 9.26 29.94
N SER A 165 -5.21 7.98 30.27
CA SER A 165 -6.12 7.51 31.31
C SER A 165 -5.37 7.28 32.61
N SER A 166 -5.89 7.86 33.68
CA SER A 166 -5.49 7.57 35.06
C SER A 166 -6.24 6.35 35.56
N VAL A 167 -5.51 5.41 36.17
CA VAL A 167 -6.09 4.31 36.97
C VAL A 167 -5.89 4.53 38.47
N ALA A 168 -5.47 5.73 38.85
CA ALA A 168 -5.41 6.10 40.25
C ALA A 168 -6.83 6.07 40.84
N SER A 169 -6.96 5.58 42.06
CA SER A 169 -8.19 5.65 42.85
C SER A 169 -7.88 6.33 44.18
N ASP A 170 -7.25 7.50 44.08
CA ASP A 170 -6.76 8.33 45.18
C ASP A 170 -7.23 9.79 44.98
N ASP A 171 -6.66 10.72 45.75
CA ASP A 171 -6.99 12.15 45.68
C ASP A 171 -6.75 12.76 44.28
N GLU A 172 -5.92 12.14 43.42
CA GLU A 172 -5.71 12.59 42.04
C GLU A 172 -6.90 12.22 41.14
N SER A 173 -7.66 11.16 41.45
CA SER A 173 -8.81 10.70 40.65
C SER A 173 -9.94 10.12 41.52
N PRO A 174 -10.64 10.97 42.29
CA PRO A 174 -11.49 10.54 43.40
C PRO A 174 -12.76 9.76 42.99
N ASN A 175 -13.14 9.82 41.71
CA ASN A 175 -14.38 9.24 41.19
C ASN A 175 -14.15 8.05 40.24
N GLY A 176 -12.98 7.41 40.28
CA GLY A 176 -12.61 6.29 39.41
C GLY A 176 -11.61 6.68 38.32
N ALA A 177 -11.47 5.87 37.26
CA ALA A 177 -10.50 6.14 36.20
C ALA A 177 -10.86 7.44 35.44
N SER A 178 -9.89 8.32 35.18
CA SER A 178 -10.13 9.67 34.64
C SER A 178 -9.24 9.99 33.44
N LEU A 179 -9.59 11.04 32.68
CA LEU A 179 -8.81 11.52 31.55
C LEU A 179 -7.99 12.75 31.93
N TRP A 180 -6.72 12.71 31.56
CA TRP A 180 -5.75 13.77 31.80
C TRP A 180 -5.11 14.22 30.50
N ILE A 181 -4.78 15.51 30.42
CA ILE A 181 -4.13 16.11 29.26
C ILE A 181 -2.86 16.85 29.67
N SER A 182 -1.83 16.77 28.84
CA SER A 182 -0.62 17.56 28.95
C SER A 182 -0.15 18.05 27.59
N LYS A 183 0.63 19.13 27.55
CA LYS A 183 1.36 19.52 26.33
C LYS A 183 2.46 18.50 26.05
N LEU A 184 2.53 18.02 24.82
CA LEU A 184 3.65 17.23 24.32
C LEU A 184 4.76 18.20 23.87
N LEU A 185 5.87 18.25 24.61
CA LEU A 185 6.98 19.17 24.37
C LEU A 185 7.92 18.62 23.30
N ASP A 186 8.14 17.31 23.34
CA ASP A 186 8.77 16.50 22.30
C ASP A 186 8.15 15.09 22.36
N PRO A 187 8.41 14.20 21.39
CA PRO A 187 7.77 12.88 21.34
C PRO A 187 7.93 12.00 22.60
N THR A 188 8.87 12.33 23.48
CA THR A 188 9.18 11.59 24.72
C THR A 188 8.94 12.39 26.00
N THR A 189 8.66 13.69 25.91
CA THR A 189 8.58 14.60 27.06
C THR A 189 7.27 15.39 27.06
N VAL A 190 6.61 15.44 28.21
CA VAL A 190 5.37 16.20 28.44
C VAL A 190 5.56 17.27 29.52
N GLY A 191 4.73 18.29 29.48
CA GLY A 191 4.64 19.28 30.57
C GLY A 191 3.83 18.77 31.77
N PRO A 192 3.39 19.69 32.66
CA PRO A 192 2.38 19.37 33.66
C PRO A 192 1.07 18.90 33.02
N ALA A 193 0.34 18.02 33.71
CA ALA A 193 -0.95 17.51 33.27
C ALA A 193 -2.12 18.03 34.11
N THR A 194 -3.30 18.09 33.50
CA THR A 194 -4.56 18.46 34.14
C THR A 194 -5.61 17.36 33.91
N MET A 195 -6.34 16.98 34.96
CA MET A 195 -7.54 16.14 34.82
C MET A 195 -8.64 16.94 34.13
N ILE A 196 -9.16 16.43 33.00
CA ILE A 196 -10.19 17.12 32.20
C ILE A 196 -11.55 16.42 32.20
N ALA A 197 -11.59 15.14 32.57
CA ALA A 197 -12.85 14.41 32.72
C ALA A 197 -12.72 13.27 33.73
N TYR A 198 -13.82 12.96 34.42
CA TYR A 198 -13.99 11.82 35.32
C TYR A 198 -15.42 11.27 35.17
N PRO A 199 -15.73 10.04 35.64
CA PRO A 199 -17.08 9.49 35.59
C PRO A 199 -18.06 10.35 36.40
N GLU A 200 -19.09 10.88 35.74
CA GLU A 200 -20.08 11.82 36.29
C GLU A 200 -21.52 11.34 36.04
N PHE A 201 -21.79 10.82 34.84
CA PHE A 201 -23.12 10.36 34.43
C PHE A 201 -23.30 8.88 34.78
N ASP A 202 -24.53 8.49 35.18
CA ASP A 202 -24.88 7.11 35.56
C ASP A 202 -24.38 6.03 34.58
N TRP A 203 -24.38 6.32 33.28
CA TRP A 203 -23.91 5.38 32.25
C TRP A 203 -22.38 5.20 32.20
N GLU A 204 -21.60 6.06 32.85
CA GLU A 204 -20.12 5.98 32.91
C GLU A 204 -19.63 5.06 34.04
N HIS A 205 -20.53 4.58 34.90
CA HIS A 205 -20.20 3.87 36.14
C HIS A 205 -21.27 2.85 36.57
N GLU A 206 -21.97 2.21 35.62
CA GLU A 206 -22.99 1.20 35.95
C GLU A 206 -22.36 -0.06 36.57
N ALA A 207 -21.25 -0.53 35.99
CA ALA A 207 -20.50 -1.67 36.49
C ALA A 207 -19.15 -1.26 37.10
N SER A 208 -18.48 -0.26 36.56
CA SER A 208 -17.22 0.28 37.11
C SER A 208 -17.03 1.74 36.70
N ALA A 209 -16.59 2.59 37.63
CA ALA A 209 -16.32 4.00 37.32
C ALA A 209 -15.00 4.15 36.55
N VAL A 210 -15.10 4.20 35.23
CA VAL A 210 -13.94 4.20 34.31
C VAL A 210 -14.21 5.18 33.18
N LEU A 211 -13.28 6.11 32.95
CA LEU A 211 -13.04 6.74 31.65
C LEU A 211 -11.67 6.33 31.14
N GLU A 212 -11.59 5.71 29.96
CA GLU A 212 -10.34 5.24 29.37
C GLU A 212 -10.30 5.37 27.84
N GLY A 213 -9.19 4.98 27.20
CA GLY A 213 -9.05 4.99 25.73
C GLY A 213 -9.45 6.32 25.05
N PRO A 214 -8.83 7.47 25.40
CA PRO A 214 -9.14 8.75 24.76
C PRO A 214 -8.68 8.77 23.29
N ALA A 215 -9.49 9.35 22.41
CA ALA A 215 -9.17 9.57 21.00
C ALA A 215 -9.65 10.96 20.55
N GLY A 216 -8.73 11.78 20.06
CA GLY A 216 -9.02 13.12 19.57
C GLY A 216 -9.53 13.13 18.11
N ILE A 217 -10.51 13.98 17.82
CA ILE A 217 -10.99 14.21 16.45
C ILE A 217 -11.46 15.66 16.26
N THR A 218 -11.05 16.27 15.15
CA THR A 218 -11.46 17.63 14.78
C THR A 218 -12.45 17.56 13.61
N SER A 219 -13.60 18.19 13.79
CA SER A 219 -14.65 18.26 12.76
C SER A 219 -14.20 19.08 11.53
N PRO A 220 -14.85 18.90 10.37
CA PRO A 220 -14.62 19.74 9.19
C PRO A 220 -14.84 21.24 9.44
N SER A 221 -15.66 21.61 10.43
CA SER A 221 -15.89 23.00 10.84
C SER A 221 -14.85 23.53 11.85
N GLY A 222 -13.91 22.71 12.29
CA GLY A 222 -12.84 23.08 13.23
C GLY A 222 -13.17 22.86 14.70
N GLU A 223 -14.33 22.32 15.04
CA GLU A 223 -14.68 21.94 16.42
C GLU A 223 -13.85 20.74 16.88
N VAL A 224 -13.30 20.83 18.09
CA VAL A 224 -12.35 19.87 18.68
C VAL A 224 -13.06 18.95 19.68
N TRP A 225 -12.89 17.65 19.51
CA TRP A 225 -13.55 16.63 20.33
C TRP A 225 -12.56 15.59 20.85
N VAL A 226 -12.85 15.07 22.04
CA VAL A 226 -12.24 13.84 22.55
C VAL A 226 -13.36 12.83 22.79
N VAL A 227 -13.26 11.69 22.12
CA VAL A 227 -14.09 10.51 22.36
C VAL A 227 -13.34 9.60 23.33
N TYR A 228 -14.04 8.98 24.25
CA TYR A 228 -13.45 8.12 25.27
C TYR A 228 -14.35 6.93 25.55
N SER A 229 -13.78 5.87 26.08
CA SER A 229 -14.54 4.72 26.56
C SER A 229 -14.97 4.92 28.00
N ALA A 230 -16.15 4.41 28.35
CA ALA A 230 -16.64 4.46 29.71
C ALA A 230 -17.19 3.10 30.17
N ASP A 231 -17.25 2.95 31.50
CA ASP A 231 -17.72 1.76 32.21
C ASP A 231 -16.80 0.53 32.03
N SER A 232 -17.21 -0.61 32.57
CA SER A 232 -16.43 -1.85 32.54
C SER A 232 -16.35 -2.45 31.14
N CYS A 233 -15.13 -2.72 30.67
CA CYS A 233 -14.89 -3.56 29.49
C CYS A 233 -15.29 -5.04 29.71
N ASN A 234 -15.66 -5.44 30.93
CA ASN A 234 -16.00 -6.82 31.28
C ASN A 234 -17.51 -7.07 31.18
N GLY A 235 -18.06 -6.86 29.98
CA GLY A 235 -19.46 -7.07 29.68
C GLY A 235 -19.96 -6.14 28.59
N PRO A 236 -21.29 -6.08 28.38
CA PRO A 236 -21.90 -5.23 27.37
C PRO A 236 -22.00 -3.75 27.80
N GLN A 237 -21.56 -3.40 29.00
CA GLN A 237 -21.64 -2.05 29.53
C GLN A 237 -20.62 -1.12 28.89
N TYR A 238 -19.54 -1.61 28.28
CA TYR A 238 -18.55 -0.74 27.66
C TYR A 238 -19.17 0.11 26.52
N LYS A 239 -18.91 1.41 26.51
CA LYS A 239 -19.52 2.34 25.54
C LYS A 239 -18.62 3.56 25.30
N LEU A 240 -18.88 4.32 24.24
CA LEU A 240 -18.13 5.54 23.93
C LEU A 240 -18.90 6.79 24.38
N GLY A 241 -18.25 7.64 25.16
CA GLY A 241 -18.64 9.01 25.47
C GLY A 241 -17.91 10.03 24.60
N GLY A 242 -18.28 11.30 24.73
CA GLY A 242 -17.62 12.39 24.03
C GLY A 242 -17.56 13.67 24.86
N MET A 243 -16.53 14.48 24.63
CA MET A 243 -16.44 15.82 25.18
C MET A 243 -15.89 16.81 24.16
N LYS A 244 -16.40 18.04 24.21
CA LYS A 244 -16.10 19.12 23.28
C LYS A 244 -15.20 20.15 23.95
N LEU A 245 -14.16 20.60 23.25
CA LEU A 245 -13.41 21.79 23.65
C LEU A 245 -14.16 23.04 23.20
N SER A 246 -14.33 24.00 24.11
CA SER A 246 -14.92 25.30 23.79
C SER A 246 -14.06 26.03 22.72
N PRO A 247 -14.65 26.63 21.67
CA PRO A 247 -13.89 27.27 20.60
C PRO A 247 -12.88 28.31 21.12
N GLY A 248 -11.61 28.14 20.77
CA GLY A 248 -10.51 29.03 21.16
C GLY A 248 -10.13 28.98 22.66
N ALA A 249 -10.67 28.04 23.43
CA ALA A 249 -10.33 27.87 24.83
C ALA A 249 -9.01 27.10 25.02
N ASP A 250 -8.40 27.22 26.19
CA ASP A 250 -7.18 26.49 26.54
C ASP A 250 -7.51 25.01 26.83
N PRO A 251 -6.95 24.04 26.08
CA PRO A 251 -7.16 22.61 26.31
C PRO A 251 -6.68 22.12 27.68
N LEU A 252 -5.75 22.83 28.33
CA LEU A 252 -5.21 22.46 29.65
C LEU A 252 -6.10 22.89 30.82
N LEU A 253 -7.23 23.55 30.57
CA LEU A 253 -8.22 23.92 31.59
C LEU A 253 -9.40 22.94 31.55
N ALA A 254 -9.67 22.26 32.67
CA ALA A 254 -10.80 21.34 32.79
C ALA A 254 -12.15 22.00 32.42
N SER A 255 -12.35 23.27 32.81
CA SER A 255 -13.57 24.03 32.51
C SER A 255 -13.77 24.36 31.02
N SER A 256 -12.76 24.15 30.17
CA SER A 256 -12.88 24.34 28.72
C SER A 256 -13.60 23.19 28.04
N TRP A 257 -13.66 22.02 28.69
CA TRP A 257 -14.25 20.80 28.15
C TRP A 257 -15.68 20.63 28.63
N THR A 258 -16.59 20.30 27.71
CA THR A 258 -18.00 20.00 28.02
C THR A 258 -18.31 18.57 27.58
N LYS A 259 -18.67 17.69 28.53
CA LYS A 259 -19.08 16.31 28.23
C LYS A 259 -20.48 16.26 27.63
N LEU A 260 -20.70 15.30 26.73
CA LEU A 260 -22.04 14.93 26.26
C LEU A 260 -22.77 14.17 27.36
N GLN A 261 -24.05 14.49 27.56
CA GLN A 261 -24.89 13.83 28.58
C GLN A 261 -25.23 12.38 28.21
N GLU A 262 -25.22 12.05 26.93
CA GLU A 262 -25.55 10.73 26.39
C GLU A 262 -24.33 10.13 25.68
N PRO A 263 -24.17 8.79 25.68
CA PRO A 263 -23.10 8.13 24.97
C PRO A 263 -23.24 8.27 23.44
N LEU A 264 -22.10 8.35 22.75
CA LEU A 264 -22.00 8.39 21.29
C LEU A 264 -22.20 7.01 20.65
N LEU A 265 -21.75 5.95 21.30
CA LEU A 265 -21.83 4.59 20.79
C LEU A 265 -22.05 3.60 21.94
N VAL A 266 -23.05 2.73 21.80
CA VAL A 266 -23.41 1.74 22.82
C VAL A 266 -23.52 0.34 22.22
N THR A 267 -23.64 -0.67 23.09
CA THR A 267 -24.01 -2.03 22.68
C THR A 267 -25.19 -2.04 21.71
N SER A 268 -25.02 -2.72 20.57
CA SER A 268 -26.08 -3.00 19.61
C SER A 268 -26.46 -4.47 19.68
N VAL A 269 -27.47 -4.76 20.50
CA VAL A 269 -28.02 -6.12 20.67
C VAL A 269 -28.57 -6.66 19.36
N GLU A 270 -29.23 -5.81 18.57
CA GLU A 270 -29.80 -6.15 17.26
C GLU A 270 -28.74 -6.62 16.26
N ASN A 271 -27.54 -6.02 16.30
CA ASN A 271 -26.43 -6.37 15.41
C ASN A 271 -25.47 -7.40 16.03
N GLY A 272 -25.76 -7.85 17.25
CA GLY A 272 -24.97 -8.84 17.98
C GLY A 272 -23.58 -8.34 18.39
N LEU A 273 -23.45 -7.03 18.63
CA LEU A 273 -22.19 -6.38 19.01
C LEU A 273 -22.33 -5.71 20.38
N TYR A 274 -21.46 -6.11 21.30
CA TYR A 274 -21.53 -5.77 22.71
C TYR A 274 -20.26 -5.09 23.17
N GLY A 275 -20.40 -4.06 23.99
CA GLY A 275 -19.28 -3.34 24.56
C GLY A 275 -18.38 -2.66 23.53
N PRO A 276 -18.88 -1.87 22.56
CA PRO A 276 -18.01 -1.19 21.61
C PRO A 276 -17.20 -0.10 22.31
N GLY A 277 -15.90 -0.07 22.11
CA GLY A 277 -15.07 0.96 22.72
C GLY A 277 -13.60 0.92 22.30
N HIS A 278 -12.81 1.66 23.05
CA HIS A 278 -11.39 2.00 22.85
C HIS A 278 -11.10 2.23 21.38
N ASN A 279 -11.66 3.32 20.85
CA ASN A 279 -11.58 3.65 19.44
C ASN A 279 -10.32 4.46 19.12
N GLY A 280 -9.93 4.43 17.85
CA GLY A 280 -9.02 5.39 17.23
C GLY A 280 -9.68 6.02 16.00
N PHE A 281 -9.12 7.14 15.54
CA PHE A 281 -9.57 7.81 14.31
C PHE A 281 -8.46 7.87 13.28
N PHE A 282 -8.84 7.77 12.01
CA PHE A 282 -7.93 7.93 10.89
C PHE A 282 -8.65 8.58 9.70
N LYS A 283 -7.88 9.19 8.80
CA LYS A 283 -8.40 9.75 7.55
C LYS A 283 -8.38 8.70 6.44
N SER A 284 -9.33 8.79 5.53
CA SER A 284 -9.24 8.08 4.25
C SER A 284 -7.94 8.43 3.50
N PRO A 285 -7.47 7.57 2.59
CA PRO A 285 -6.27 7.82 1.80
C PRO A 285 -6.21 9.17 1.06
N ASP A 286 -7.34 9.66 0.57
CA ASP A 286 -7.44 10.98 -0.08
C ASP A 286 -7.67 12.15 0.91
N GLY A 287 -7.78 11.86 2.20
CA GLY A 287 -7.98 12.84 3.27
C GLY A 287 -9.41 13.39 3.39
N THR A 288 -10.37 12.92 2.59
CA THR A 288 -11.71 13.51 2.50
C THR A 288 -12.74 12.94 3.48
N GLN A 289 -12.47 11.78 4.06
CA GLN A 289 -13.37 11.11 5.01
C GLN A 289 -12.68 10.84 6.34
N ASP A 290 -13.47 10.92 7.42
CA ASP A 290 -13.10 10.48 8.75
C ASP A 290 -13.62 9.07 9.01
N TRP A 291 -12.77 8.24 9.62
CA TRP A 291 -13.07 6.86 9.91
C TRP A 291 -12.68 6.53 11.35
N MET A 292 -13.48 5.65 11.96
CA MET A 292 -13.27 5.12 13.30
C MET A 292 -12.89 3.66 13.21
N VAL A 293 -11.80 3.30 13.89
CA VAL A 293 -11.47 1.91 14.22
C VAL A 293 -11.79 1.70 15.69
N PHE A 294 -12.44 0.60 16.05
CA PHE A 294 -12.86 0.33 17.43
C PHE A 294 -12.93 -1.18 17.66
N HIS A 295 -13.03 -1.60 18.92
CA HIS A 295 -13.29 -3.01 19.21
C HIS A 295 -14.72 -3.24 19.70
N ALA A 296 -15.22 -4.46 19.55
CA ALA A 296 -16.44 -4.92 20.21
C ALA A 296 -16.40 -6.44 20.45
N ASN A 297 -17.28 -6.95 21.31
CA ASN A 297 -17.51 -8.37 21.53
C ASN A 297 -18.66 -8.88 20.66
N ARG A 298 -18.51 -10.09 20.12
CA ARG A 298 -19.58 -10.81 19.41
C ARG A 298 -20.42 -11.72 20.31
N ASN A 299 -20.22 -11.63 21.61
CA ASN A 299 -20.91 -12.39 22.64
C ASN A 299 -21.31 -11.43 23.76
N SER A 300 -22.56 -11.50 24.23
CA SER A 300 -23.05 -10.67 25.33
C SER A 300 -22.33 -10.92 26.64
N ASN A 301 -21.73 -12.10 26.81
CA ASN A 301 -20.88 -12.47 27.95
C ASN A 301 -19.38 -12.26 27.64
N GLY A 302 -19.06 -11.41 26.67
CA GLY A 302 -17.68 -11.03 26.36
C GLY A 302 -17.00 -10.31 27.51
N SER A 303 -15.67 -10.31 27.49
CA SER A 303 -14.82 -9.76 28.56
C SER A 303 -13.71 -8.89 27.97
N CYS A 304 -12.91 -8.27 28.84
CA CYS A 304 -11.67 -7.58 28.48
C CYS A 304 -10.58 -8.60 28.11
N ASP A 305 -10.73 -9.33 27.00
CA ASP A 305 -9.82 -10.40 26.61
C ASP A 305 -9.45 -10.37 25.12
N ALA A 306 -8.64 -11.35 24.71
CA ALA A 306 -8.15 -11.52 23.35
C ALA A 306 -9.24 -11.82 22.29
N LYS A 307 -10.50 -12.02 22.69
CA LYS A 307 -11.61 -12.33 21.78
C LYS A 307 -12.38 -11.07 21.35
N ARG A 308 -12.10 -9.91 21.93
CA ARG A 308 -12.56 -8.63 21.37
C ARG A 308 -12.03 -8.48 19.95
N GLN A 309 -12.91 -8.04 19.06
CA GLN A 309 -12.66 -8.00 17.62
C GLN A 309 -12.58 -6.56 17.15
N THR A 310 -11.74 -6.29 16.15
CA THR A 310 -11.60 -4.94 15.55
C THR A 310 -12.65 -4.72 14.48
N PHE A 311 -13.28 -3.56 14.50
CA PHE A 311 -14.28 -3.08 13.55
C PHE A 311 -13.88 -1.71 13.01
N ILE A 312 -14.28 -1.41 11.79
CA ILE A 312 -14.08 -0.09 11.16
C ILE A 312 -15.39 0.42 10.58
N GLN A 313 -15.72 1.68 10.84
CA GLN A 313 -16.88 2.40 10.30
C GLN A 313 -16.56 3.87 10.03
N GLN A 314 -17.21 4.44 9.03
CA GLN A 314 -17.06 5.86 8.70
C GLN A 314 -17.68 6.73 9.80
N VAL A 315 -17.02 7.83 10.13
CA VAL A 315 -17.56 8.89 10.99
C VAL A 315 -18.33 9.87 10.11
N GLN A 316 -19.59 10.11 10.46
CA GLN A 316 -20.36 11.21 9.89
C GLN A 316 -20.33 12.40 10.85
N TRP A 317 -20.74 13.57 10.38
CA TRP A 317 -20.73 14.80 11.17
C TRP A 317 -22.12 15.40 11.22
N ASN A 318 -22.59 15.69 12.43
CA ASN A 318 -23.84 16.41 12.65
C ASN A 318 -23.66 17.89 12.27
N GLU A 319 -24.78 18.60 12.06
CA GLU A 319 -24.77 20.03 11.71
C GLU A 319 -24.10 20.91 12.78
N ASP A 320 -24.12 20.48 14.04
CA ASP A 320 -23.49 21.17 15.18
C ASP A 320 -21.98 20.87 15.33
N GLY A 321 -21.41 20.10 14.39
CA GLY A 321 -20.02 19.70 14.37
C GLY A 321 -19.67 18.53 15.30
N SER A 322 -20.65 17.88 15.94
CA SER A 322 -20.41 16.67 16.74
C SER A 322 -20.21 15.43 15.86
N PRO A 323 -19.33 14.48 16.27
CA PRO A 323 -19.14 13.24 15.53
C PRO A 323 -20.37 12.34 15.68
N GLN A 324 -20.92 11.90 14.55
CA GLN A 324 -22.00 10.94 14.49
C GLN A 324 -21.42 9.52 14.28
N LEU A 325 -21.41 8.74 15.36
CA LEU A 325 -20.97 7.36 15.36
C LEU A 325 -22.20 6.45 15.15
N ALA A 326 -22.37 5.92 13.94
CA ALA A 326 -23.48 5.01 13.65
C ALA A 326 -23.37 3.73 14.51
N PRO A 327 -24.50 3.10 14.89
CA PRO A 327 -24.49 1.83 15.60
C PRO A 327 -23.57 0.80 14.92
N PRO A 328 -22.87 -0.07 15.68
CA PRO A 328 -21.98 -1.06 15.09
C PRO A 328 -22.74 -1.98 14.14
N LEU A 329 -22.31 -2.08 12.89
CA LEU A 329 -22.92 -2.88 11.84
C LEU A 329 -22.69 -4.38 12.08
N PRO A 330 -23.63 -5.26 11.69
CA PRO A 330 -23.46 -6.71 11.83
C PRO A 330 -22.17 -7.22 11.17
N ALA A 331 -21.53 -8.21 11.78
CA ALA A 331 -20.39 -8.89 11.16
C ALA A 331 -20.77 -9.48 9.78
N GLY A 332 -19.87 -9.33 8.80
CA GLY A 332 -20.10 -9.71 7.41
C GLY A 332 -20.82 -8.66 6.56
N THR A 333 -21.26 -7.54 7.15
CA THR A 333 -21.80 -6.41 6.38
C THR A 333 -20.70 -5.84 5.48
N GLU A 334 -21.00 -5.74 4.19
CA GLU A 334 -20.13 -5.09 3.21
C GLU A 334 -20.19 -3.57 3.40
N ILE A 335 -19.03 -2.97 3.55
CA ILE A 335 -18.83 -1.54 3.78
C ILE A 335 -17.95 -1.04 2.65
N GLN A 336 -18.36 0.05 2.00
CA GLN A 336 -17.54 0.72 1.01
C GLN A 336 -16.21 1.14 1.64
N ALA A 337 -15.09 0.85 0.99
CA ALA A 337 -13.77 1.23 1.48
C ALA A 337 -13.61 2.76 1.55
N PRO A 338 -12.70 3.25 2.42
CA PRO A 338 -12.33 4.65 2.48
C PRO A 338 -11.98 5.21 1.09
N SER A 339 -12.40 6.43 0.82
CA SER A 339 -12.13 7.09 -0.46
C SER A 339 -10.63 7.25 -0.74
N GLY A 340 -10.23 6.93 -1.97
CA GLY A 340 -8.81 6.90 -2.35
C GLY A 340 -8.07 5.64 -1.90
N GLU A 341 -8.74 4.66 -1.26
CA GLU A 341 -8.18 3.33 -1.10
C GLU A 341 -7.96 2.71 -2.48
N LEU A 342 -6.73 2.26 -2.72
CA LEU A 342 -6.30 1.65 -3.97
C LEU A 342 -5.63 0.31 -3.65
N LEU A 343 -5.79 -0.68 -4.52
CA LEU A 343 -5.03 -1.93 -4.39
C LEU A 343 -3.54 -1.70 -4.72
N VAL A 344 -3.20 -0.59 -5.38
CA VAL A 344 -1.85 -0.19 -5.81
C VAL A 344 -1.55 1.26 -5.37
N PRO A 345 -0.34 1.57 -4.85
CA PRO A 345 -0.06 2.89 -4.29
C PRO A 345 0.09 3.96 -5.40
N PRO A 346 -0.12 5.25 -5.08
CA PRO A 346 0.17 6.33 -6.02
C PRO A 346 1.65 6.34 -6.41
N VAL A 347 1.92 6.71 -7.67
CA VAL A 347 3.29 6.79 -8.22
C VAL A 347 4.09 7.87 -7.51
N THR A 348 5.24 7.52 -6.97
CA THR A 348 6.15 8.48 -6.32
C THR A 348 7.22 8.99 -7.28
N GLU A 349 7.90 10.08 -6.95
CA GLU A 349 9.06 10.56 -7.75
C GLU A 349 10.19 9.52 -7.82
N LYS A 350 10.32 8.69 -6.77
CA LYS A 350 11.30 7.61 -6.74
C LYS A 350 10.94 6.53 -7.76
N ASP A 351 9.66 6.23 -7.92
CA ASP A 351 9.19 5.25 -8.91
C ASP A 351 9.47 5.76 -10.33
N VAL A 352 9.21 7.04 -10.61
CA VAL A 352 9.54 7.65 -11.91
C VAL A 352 11.03 7.54 -12.23
N ARG A 353 11.92 7.90 -11.29
CA ARG A 353 13.37 7.75 -11.49
C ARG A 353 13.79 6.31 -11.75
N ASN A 354 13.11 5.34 -11.13
CA ASN A 354 13.37 3.92 -11.39
C ASN A 354 12.83 3.50 -12.75
N PHE A 355 11.69 4.03 -13.20
CA PHE A 355 11.19 3.80 -14.55
C PHE A 355 12.22 4.26 -15.59
N ASP A 356 12.84 5.43 -15.40
CA ASP A 356 13.87 5.95 -16.32
C ASP A 356 15.12 5.04 -16.30
N LEU A 357 15.61 4.73 -15.09
CA LEU A 357 16.79 3.90 -14.90
C LEU A 357 16.67 2.52 -15.56
N TYR A 358 15.57 1.83 -15.33
CA TYR A 358 15.43 0.47 -15.85
C TYR A 358 15.03 0.43 -17.33
N ALA A 359 14.58 1.54 -17.91
CA ALA A 359 14.45 1.71 -19.35
C ALA A 359 15.83 1.77 -20.02
N GLU A 360 16.79 2.47 -19.40
CA GLU A 360 18.19 2.47 -19.84
C GLU A 360 18.82 1.06 -19.80
N TYR A 361 18.59 0.30 -18.73
CA TYR A 361 19.05 -1.10 -18.64
C TYR A 361 18.37 -1.99 -19.69
N ALA A 362 17.07 -1.79 -19.95
CA ALA A 362 16.37 -2.50 -21.02
C ALA A 362 16.99 -2.19 -22.40
N LEU A 363 17.36 -0.93 -22.66
CA LEU A 363 18.05 -0.55 -23.89
C LEU A 363 19.45 -1.17 -24.00
N ALA A 364 20.20 -1.24 -22.90
CA ALA A 364 21.54 -1.81 -22.91
C ALA A 364 21.55 -3.28 -23.36
N SER A 365 20.44 -4.02 -23.24
CA SER A 365 20.34 -5.42 -23.70
C SER A 365 20.65 -5.62 -25.19
N TYR A 366 20.47 -4.58 -26.00
CA TYR A 366 20.74 -4.63 -27.43
C TYR A 366 22.24 -4.64 -27.78
N CYS A 367 23.11 -4.31 -26.84
CA CYS A 367 24.55 -4.13 -27.07
C CYS A 367 25.47 -5.01 -26.21
N ASN A 368 24.93 -5.71 -25.21
CA ASN A 368 25.75 -6.35 -24.17
C ASN A 368 25.49 -7.85 -24.00
N TYR A 369 24.68 -8.46 -24.85
CA TYR A 369 24.29 -9.88 -24.72
C TYR A 369 25.40 -10.86 -25.13
N ASP A 370 26.40 -10.39 -25.86
CA ASP A 370 27.58 -11.13 -26.33
C ASP A 370 28.87 -10.66 -25.63
N THR A 371 28.74 -9.93 -24.53
CA THR A 371 29.87 -9.36 -23.79
C THR A 371 30.40 -10.32 -22.72
N ASP A 372 31.73 -10.44 -22.62
CA ASP A 372 32.39 -11.29 -21.63
C ASP A 372 32.16 -10.81 -20.19
N ALA A 373 32.19 -11.77 -19.25
CA ALA A 373 32.05 -11.51 -17.83
C ALA A 373 33.13 -10.54 -17.30
N GLY A 374 32.74 -9.66 -16.38
CA GLY A 374 33.60 -8.63 -15.78
C GLY A 374 33.69 -7.33 -16.57
N ASN A 375 33.31 -7.33 -17.85
CA ASN A 375 33.29 -6.10 -18.65
C ASN A 375 32.13 -5.18 -18.24
N PRO A 376 32.28 -3.85 -18.39
CA PRO A 376 31.23 -2.90 -18.08
C PRO A 376 30.07 -3.00 -19.07
N VAL A 377 28.85 -2.70 -18.59
CA VAL A 377 27.69 -2.49 -19.47
C VAL A 377 27.87 -1.17 -20.24
N ILE A 378 27.77 -1.24 -21.57
CA ILE A 378 28.01 -0.08 -22.46
C ILE A 378 26.86 0.16 -23.43
N CYS A 379 26.70 1.40 -23.88
CA CYS A 379 25.54 1.76 -24.70
C CYS A 379 25.71 3.03 -25.54
N GLN A 380 26.88 3.28 -26.13
CA GLN A 380 27.11 4.36 -27.11
C GLN A 380 26.40 5.72 -26.85
N GLY A 381 26.24 6.14 -25.59
CA GLY A 381 25.56 7.37 -25.17
C GLY A 381 24.07 7.30 -24.85
N GLY A 382 23.41 6.14 -25.03
CA GLY A 382 21.97 5.94 -24.80
C GLY A 382 21.58 5.48 -23.38
N CYS A 383 22.55 5.19 -22.52
CA CYS A 383 22.34 4.81 -21.11
C CYS A 383 23.38 5.44 -20.16
N PRO A 384 23.40 6.79 -20.04
CA PRO A 384 24.39 7.50 -19.23
C PRO A 384 24.35 7.08 -17.74
N THR A 385 23.17 6.81 -17.21
CA THR A 385 23.00 6.41 -15.80
C THR A 385 23.58 5.02 -15.57
N VAL A 386 23.28 4.06 -16.45
CA VAL A 386 23.85 2.69 -16.41
C VAL A 386 25.38 2.72 -16.48
N GLN A 387 25.96 3.58 -17.33
CA GLN A 387 27.41 3.73 -17.43
C GLN A 387 28.01 4.36 -16.17
N SER A 388 27.30 5.31 -15.54
CA SER A 388 27.73 5.92 -14.28
C SER A 388 27.63 4.99 -13.08
N ASP A 389 26.68 4.05 -13.11
CA ASP A 389 26.47 3.05 -12.05
C ASP A 389 27.64 2.06 -11.92
N GLY A 390 28.44 1.91 -12.98
CA GLY A 390 29.55 0.96 -13.03
C GLY A 390 29.10 -0.50 -13.12
N ALA A 391 27.95 -0.77 -13.76
CA ALA A 391 27.40 -2.11 -13.92
C ALA A 391 28.38 -3.06 -14.65
N LYS A 392 28.57 -4.27 -14.13
CA LYS A 392 29.49 -5.29 -14.69
C LYS A 392 28.73 -6.52 -15.14
N ILE A 393 29.02 -7.00 -16.34
CA ILE A 393 28.43 -8.22 -16.89
C ILE A 393 28.85 -9.42 -16.06
N VAL A 394 27.87 -10.20 -15.60
CA VAL A 394 28.07 -11.54 -15.04
C VAL A 394 28.09 -12.54 -16.19
N LYS A 395 27.10 -12.48 -17.09
CA LYS A 395 26.99 -13.36 -18.25
C LYS A 395 26.01 -12.83 -19.29
N GLY A 396 26.37 -12.96 -20.56
CA GLY A 396 25.48 -12.77 -21.72
C GLY A 396 24.87 -14.08 -22.23
N PHE A 397 23.71 -14.00 -22.88
CA PHE A 397 22.94 -15.12 -23.40
C PHE A 397 22.38 -14.80 -24.78
N GLU A 398 22.41 -15.78 -25.68
CA GLU A 398 21.71 -15.73 -26.95
C GLU A 398 21.07 -17.11 -27.24
N GLY A 399 19.78 -17.09 -27.53
CA GLY A 399 19.02 -18.27 -27.92
C GLY A 399 19.31 -18.67 -29.37
N PRO A 400 19.59 -19.96 -29.64
CA PRO A 400 20.05 -20.38 -30.95
C PRO A 400 18.97 -20.27 -32.04
N LEU A 401 17.69 -20.53 -31.72
CA LEU A 401 16.59 -20.52 -32.71
C LEU A 401 15.81 -19.22 -32.66
N THR A 402 15.40 -18.79 -31.46
CA THR A 402 14.56 -17.58 -31.33
C THR A 402 15.36 -16.28 -31.44
N LYS A 403 16.70 -16.36 -31.32
CA LYS A 403 17.60 -15.19 -31.25
C LYS A 403 17.24 -14.23 -30.12
N ILE A 404 16.48 -14.68 -29.13
CA ILE A 404 16.31 -13.94 -27.88
C ILE A 404 17.70 -13.73 -27.27
N ALA A 405 17.91 -12.57 -26.67
CA ALA A 405 19.18 -12.28 -26.04
C ALA A 405 18.96 -11.61 -24.70
N ALA A 406 19.87 -11.84 -23.77
CA ALA A 406 19.80 -11.26 -22.44
C ALA A 406 21.20 -11.11 -21.87
N TYR A 407 21.33 -10.33 -20.80
CA TYR A 407 22.50 -10.38 -19.94
C TYR A 407 22.08 -10.28 -18.47
N VAL A 408 22.95 -10.79 -17.61
CA VAL A 408 22.91 -10.55 -16.17
C VAL A 408 24.10 -9.69 -15.80
N ALA A 409 23.88 -8.65 -15.00
CA ALA A 409 24.94 -7.76 -14.51
C ALA A 409 24.80 -7.50 -13.00
N THR A 410 25.91 -7.16 -12.34
CA THR A 410 25.93 -6.65 -10.96
C THR A 410 26.20 -5.15 -10.94
N ILE A 411 25.60 -4.47 -9.97
CA ILE A 411 25.74 -3.03 -9.76
C ILE A 411 26.09 -2.81 -8.28
N ASP A 412 27.38 -2.62 -8.01
CA ASP A 412 27.87 -2.51 -6.63
C ASP A 412 27.37 -1.25 -5.93
N SER A 413 27.32 -0.13 -6.66
CA SER A 413 26.84 1.18 -6.18
C SER A 413 25.39 1.15 -5.69
N ARG A 414 24.56 0.30 -6.30
CA ARG A 414 23.13 0.14 -5.98
C ARG A 414 22.84 -1.12 -5.18
N LYS A 415 23.82 -2.00 -4.99
CA LYS A 415 23.64 -3.35 -4.45
C LYS A 415 22.55 -4.11 -5.21
N GLN A 416 22.69 -4.22 -6.53
CA GLN A 416 21.68 -4.82 -7.41
C GLN A 416 22.26 -5.88 -8.35
N ILE A 417 21.44 -6.86 -8.70
CA ILE A 417 21.63 -7.80 -9.80
C ILE A 417 20.54 -7.50 -10.82
N VAL A 418 20.93 -7.16 -12.04
CA VAL A 418 19.98 -6.84 -13.12
C VAL A 418 20.01 -7.94 -14.17
N LEU A 419 18.84 -8.53 -14.44
CA LEU A 419 18.55 -9.32 -15.63
C LEU A 419 17.90 -8.39 -16.66
N SER A 420 18.55 -8.19 -17.80
CA SER A 420 17.99 -7.38 -18.89
C SER A 420 17.80 -8.23 -20.15
N VAL A 421 16.59 -8.18 -20.72
CA VAL A 421 16.20 -9.01 -21.87
C VAL A 421 15.91 -8.15 -23.10
N ARG A 422 16.53 -8.53 -24.21
CA ARG A 422 16.45 -7.84 -25.49
C ARG A 422 15.12 -8.05 -26.18
N GLY A 423 14.52 -6.96 -26.66
CA GLY A 423 13.38 -6.99 -27.57
C GLY A 423 13.76 -7.30 -29.02
N THR A 424 12.80 -7.21 -29.92
CA THR A 424 13.03 -7.50 -31.34
C THR A 424 13.64 -6.30 -32.08
N SER A 425 14.71 -6.52 -32.85
CA SER A 425 15.38 -5.44 -33.61
C SER A 425 14.57 -4.92 -34.80
N ASN A 426 13.50 -5.61 -35.19
CA ASN A 426 12.53 -5.17 -36.22
C ASN A 426 11.10 -5.42 -35.75
N ILE A 427 10.58 -4.50 -34.93
CA ILE A 427 9.26 -4.63 -34.30
C ILE A 427 8.09 -4.63 -35.30
N LYS A 428 8.25 -3.92 -36.41
CA LYS A 428 7.26 -3.82 -37.48
C LYS A 428 6.99 -5.18 -38.14
N ASN A 429 8.07 -5.86 -38.52
CA ASN A 429 8.04 -7.22 -39.05
C ASN A 429 7.56 -8.23 -37.99
N TRP A 430 7.93 -8.01 -36.72
CA TRP A 430 7.43 -8.85 -35.64
C TRP A 430 5.91 -8.78 -35.51
N LEU A 431 5.33 -7.58 -35.55
CA LEU A 431 3.88 -7.39 -35.44
C LEU A 431 3.10 -8.08 -36.57
N THR A 432 3.63 -8.08 -37.80
CA THR A 432 2.97 -8.73 -38.95
C THR A 432 3.10 -10.26 -38.93
N ASN A 433 4.12 -10.81 -38.28
CA ASN A 433 4.40 -12.25 -38.24
C ASN A 433 3.92 -12.96 -36.95
N LEU A 434 3.17 -12.27 -36.10
CA LEU A 434 2.70 -12.78 -34.83
C LEU A 434 1.76 -13.99 -34.99
N LYS A 435 2.08 -15.08 -34.28
CA LYS A 435 1.19 -16.24 -34.11
C LYS A 435 0.77 -16.32 -32.64
N PHE A 436 -0.49 -16.03 -32.37
CA PHE A 436 -1.08 -16.00 -31.04
C PHE A 436 -1.51 -17.37 -30.53
N VAL A 437 -0.57 -18.32 -30.52
CA VAL A 437 -0.82 -19.67 -30.01
C VAL A 437 -0.29 -19.75 -28.58
N ALA A 438 -1.16 -20.08 -27.63
CA ALA A 438 -0.75 -20.37 -26.26
C ALA A 438 -0.51 -21.88 -26.07
N GLN A 439 0.35 -22.20 -25.11
CA GLN A 439 0.61 -23.56 -24.62
C GLN A 439 0.43 -23.60 -23.10
N ASN A 440 0.38 -24.79 -22.51
CA ASN A 440 0.29 -24.92 -21.05
C ASN A 440 1.55 -24.37 -20.38
N SER A 441 1.35 -23.63 -19.29
CA SER A 441 2.41 -23.17 -18.40
C SER A 441 2.56 -24.16 -17.24
N ASP A 442 3.81 -24.38 -16.80
CA ASP A 442 4.15 -25.12 -15.58
C ASP A 442 4.26 -24.20 -14.35
N LEU A 443 3.97 -22.90 -14.49
CA LEU A 443 4.00 -21.94 -13.39
C LEU A 443 2.80 -22.11 -12.46
N VAL A 444 1.61 -22.30 -13.02
CA VAL A 444 0.33 -22.42 -12.30
C VAL A 444 -0.65 -23.34 -13.04
N ASP A 445 -1.45 -24.08 -12.29
CA ASP A 445 -2.51 -24.94 -12.84
C ASP A 445 -3.53 -24.10 -13.64
N GLY A 446 -3.90 -24.58 -14.83
CA GLY A 446 -4.78 -23.85 -15.75
C GLY A 446 -4.13 -22.62 -16.42
N GLY A 447 -2.85 -22.35 -16.15
CA GLY A 447 -2.09 -21.28 -16.80
C GLY A 447 -1.78 -21.61 -18.26
N LEU A 448 -2.09 -20.68 -19.16
CA LEU A 448 -1.70 -20.72 -20.57
C LEU A 448 -0.73 -19.58 -20.84
N ILE A 449 0.34 -19.87 -21.58
CA ILE A 449 1.42 -18.94 -21.90
C ILE A 449 1.64 -18.88 -23.41
N HIS A 450 1.92 -17.71 -23.96
CA HIS A 450 2.23 -17.55 -25.38
C HIS A 450 3.43 -18.42 -25.78
N GLY A 451 3.24 -19.35 -26.72
CA GLY A 451 4.23 -20.37 -27.07
C GLY A 451 5.55 -19.77 -27.55
N GLY A 452 5.50 -18.68 -28.32
CA GLY A 452 6.72 -18.00 -28.77
C GLY A 452 7.54 -17.40 -27.63
N PHE A 453 6.90 -16.84 -26.61
CA PHE A 453 7.60 -16.24 -25.46
C PHE A 453 8.13 -17.31 -24.51
N SER A 454 7.34 -18.38 -24.33
CA SER A 454 7.76 -19.55 -23.55
C SER A 454 8.98 -20.22 -24.17
N ASN A 455 8.98 -20.45 -25.49
CA ASN A 455 10.11 -21.05 -26.20
C ASN A 455 11.37 -20.16 -26.13
N ALA A 456 11.21 -18.84 -26.28
CA ALA A 456 12.31 -17.88 -26.13
C ALA A 456 12.90 -17.95 -24.70
N TRP A 457 12.06 -17.92 -23.67
CA TRP A 457 12.54 -18.08 -22.29
C TRP A 457 13.27 -19.42 -22.10
N GLN A 458 12.70 -20.53 -22.57
CA GLN A 458 13.29 -21.86 -22.40
C GLN A 458 14.72 -21.94 -22.94
N GLU A 459 15.02 -21.33 -24.09
CA GLU A 459 16.37 -21.34 -24.68
C GLU A 459 17.45 -20.75 -23.78
N ILE A 460 17.12 -19.74 -22.97
CA ILE A 460 18.09 -19.03 -22.11
C ILE A 460 17.90 -19.32 -20.61
N SER A 461 16.77 -19.92 -20.22
CA SER A 461 16.31 -20.08 -18.83
C SER A 461 17.36 -20.72 -17.92
N VAL A 462 17.92 -21.87 -18.31
CA VAL A 462 18.93 -22.60 -17.52
C VAL A 462 20.15 -21.74 -17.24
N GLY A 463 20.63 -21.02 -18.25
CA GLY A 463 21.79 -20.14 -18.14
C GLY A 463 21.52 -18.92 -17.26
N VAL A 464 20.38 -18.27 -17.48
CA VAL A 464 19.96 -17.08 -16.72
C VAL A 464 19.76 -17.42 -15.25
N LEU A 465 18.99 -18.47 -14.94
CA LEU A 465 18.74 -18.91 -13.57
C LEU A 465 20.04 -19.25 -12.85
N ALA A 466 20.97 -19.93 -13.52
CA ALA A 466 22.29 -20.24 -12.96
C ALA A 466 23.11 -18.97 -12.69
N ALA A 467 23.13 -18.01 -13.60
CA ALA A 467 23.87 -16.76 -13.44
C ALA A 467 23.31 -15.87 -12.32
N VAL A 468 21.98 -15.72 -12.24
CA VAL A 468 21.33 -14.97 -11.14
C VAL A 468 21.59 -15.66 -9.81
N LYS A 469 21.46 -17.00 -9.75
CA LYS A 469 21.77 -17.77 -8.55
C LYS A 469 23.22 -17.58 -8.09
N GLN A 470 24.16 -17.61 -9.03
CA GLN A 470 25.58 -17.41 -8.72
C GLN A 470 25.84 -15.98 -8.25
N ALA A 471 25.34 -14.97 -8.96
CA ALA A 471 25.49 -13.56 -8.57
C ALA A 471 24.87 -13.28 -7.18
N LYS A 472 23.71 -13.87 -6.87
CA LYS A 472 23.07 -13.72 -5.55
C LYS A 472 23.82 -14.43 -4.44
N LYS A 473 24.47 -15.55 -4.75
CA LYS A 473 25.37 -16.24 -3.81
C LYS A 473 26.60 -15.39 -3.49
N ASP A 474 27.19 -14.77 -4.50
CA ASP A 474 28.38 -13.93 -4.34
C ASP A 474 28.04 -12.57 -3.70
N HIS A 475 26.80 -12.10 -3.89
CA HIS A 475 26.29 -10.85 -3.33
C HIS A 475 24.95 -11.03 -2.60
N PRO A 476 24.92 -11.64 -1.39
CA PRO A 476 23.68 -11.97 -0.69
C PRO A 476 22.78 -10.77 -0.38
N ALA A 477 23.39 -9.59 -0.17
CA ALA A 477 22.69 -8.35 0.14
C ALA A 477 22.06 -7.67 -1.09
N TYR A 478 22.31 -8.14 -2.32
CA TYR A 478 21.88 -7.42 -3.51
C TYR A 478 20.44 -7.76 -3.88
N SER A 479 19.61 -6.76 -4.17
CA SER A 479 18.27 -7.01 -4.71
C SER A 479 18.35 -7.45 -6.18
N ILE A 480 17.31 -8.14 -6.66
CA ILE A 480 17.27 -8.64 -8.04
C ILE A 480 16.22 -7.83 -8.80
N ILE A 481 16.60 -7.32 -9.96
CA ILE A 481 15.74 -6.57 -10.87
C ILE A 481 15.70 -7.30 -12.21
N ALA A 482 14.52 -7.46 -12.78
CA ALA A 482 14.33 -7.88 -14.16
C ALA A 482 13.80 -6.72 -14.99
N THR A 483 14.32 -6.54 -16.20
CA THR A 483 13.87 -5.49 -17.11
C THR A 483 13.89 -5.94 -18.56
N GLY A 484 13.01 -5.35 -19.37
CA GLY A 484 12.96 -5.62 -20.80
C GLY A 484 11.98 -4.72 -21.53
N HIS A 485 12.27 -4.48 -22.81
CA HIS A 485 11.42 -3.70 -23.71
C HIS A 485 10.77 -4.59 -24.76
N SER A 486 9.52 -4.31 -25.13
CA SER A 486 8.79 -5.02 -26.18
C SER A 486 8.69 -6.53 -25.89
N LEU A 487 8.99 -7.39 -26.86
CA LEU A 487 9.13 -8.83 -26.66
C LEU A 487 10.07 -9.19 -25.49
N GLY A 488 11.12 -8.41 -25.28
CA GLY A 488 12.03 -8.58 -24.15
C GLY A 488 11.33 -8.35 -22.81
N GLY A 489 10.38 -7.42 -22.75
CA GLY A 489 9.53 -7.21 -21.57
C GLY A 489 8.64 -8.42 -21.26
N ALA A 490 8.07 -9.06 -22.28
CA ALA A 490 7.31 -10.31 -22.11
C ALA A 490 8.18 -11.45 -21.57
N VAL A 491 9.38 -11.65 -22.14
CA VAL A 491 10.31 -12.70 -21.67
C VAL A 491 10.86 -12.37 -20.28
N ALA A 492 11.12 -11.10 -19.97
CA ALA A 492 11.49 -10.65 -18.62
C ALA A 492 10.37 -10.94 -17.60
N THR A 493 9.10 -10.74 -17.98
CA THR A 493 7.94 -11.10 -17.14
C THR A 493 7.92 -12.58 -16.80
N ILE A 494 8.14 -13.42 -17.80
CA ILE A 494 8.23 -14.87 -17.62
C ILE A 494 9.42 -15.24 -16.72
N ALA A 495 10.60 -14.67 -16.99
CA ALA A 495 11.81 -14.92 -16.21
C ALA A 495 11.62 -14.56 -14.72
N THR A 496 11.01 -13.42 -14.45
CA THR A 496 10.64 -12.97 -13.10
C THR A 496 9.75 -14.00 -12.40
N ALA A 497 8.74 -14.52 -13.09
CA ALA A 497 7.83 -15.51 -12.49
C ALA A 497 8.55 -16.78 -12.03
N TYR A 498 9.50 -17.29 -12.82
CA TYR A 498 10.33 -18.44 -12.43
C TYR A 498 11.30 -18.11 -11.29
N LEU A 499 11.91 -16.93 -11.29
CA LEU A 499 12.81 -16.50 -10.21
C LEU A 499 12.05 -16.34 -8.89
N ARG A 500 10.87 -15.72 -8.92
CA ARG A 500 9.96 -15.60 -7.75
C ARG A 500 9.51 -16.98 -7.26
N LYS A 501 9.14 -17.89 -8.16
CA LYS A 501 8.81 -19.30 -7.83
C LYS A 501 9.99 -20.05 -7.22
N ALA A 502 11.22 -19.70 -7.58
CA ALA A 502 12.45 -20.24 -6.99
C ALA A 502 12.82 -19.60 -5.63
N GLY A 503 11.99 -18.69 -5.10
CA GLY A 503 12.17 -18.07 -3.77
C GLY A 503 12.96 -16.76 -3.76
N TYR A 504 13.26 -16.18 -4.92
CA TYR A 504 13.91 -14.88 -5.00
C TYR A 504 12.90 -13.73 -4.96
N ASP A 505 13.22 -12.67 -4.23
CA ASP A 505 12.49 -11.41 -4.31
C ASP A 505 13.00 -10.62 -5.53
N VAL A 506 12.14 -10.44 -6.53
CA VAL A 506 12.50 -9.83 -7.82
C VAL A 506 11.49 -8.74 -8.18
N ASP A 507 11.99 -7.53 -8.42
CA ASP A 507 11.19 -6.44 -8.99
C ASP A 507 11.30 -6.45 -10.51
N LEU A 508 10.17 -6.23 -11.20
CA LEU A 508 10.09 -6.20 -12.64
C LEU A 508 9.76 -4.79 -13.16
N TYR A 509 10.47 -4.39 -14.21
CA TYR A 509 10.22 -3.18 -15.00
C TYR A 509 10.12 -3.56 -16.47
N SER A 510 8.90 -3.67 -16.99
CA SER A 510 8.66 -3.99 -18.40
C SER A 510 8.14 -2.77 -19.15
N TYR A 511 8.60 -2.58 -20.39
CA TYR A 511 8.28 -1.39 -21.20
C TYR A 511 7.64 -1.82 -22.52
N GLY A 512 6.40 -1.42 -22.76
CA GLY A 512 5.69 -1.76 -24.00
C GLY A 512 5.57 -3.27 -24.21
N ALA A 513 5.44 -4.04 -23.13
CA ALA A 513 5.37 -5.50 -23.19
C ALA A 513 4.00 -5.97 -23.70
N PRO A 514 3.95 -6.99 -24.58
CA PRO A 514 2.70 -7.63 -24.99
C PRO A 514 2.09 -8.51 -23.89
N ARG A 515 0.81 -8.87 -24.01
CA ARG A 515 0.15 -9.84 -23.11
C ARG A 515 0.86 -11.20 -23.21
N ILE A 516 1.09 -11.86 -22.08
CA ILE A 516 1.95 -13.06 -22.03
C ILE A 516 1.18 -14.39 -21.97
N GLY A 517 -0.08 -14.37 -21.56
CA GLY A 517 -0.84 -15.58 -21.30
C GLY A 517 -2.29 -15.30 -20.91
N ASN A 518 -2.99 -16.30 -20.38
CA ASN A 518 -4.37 -16.18 -19.92
C ASN A 518 -4.46 -15.56 -18.51
N GLY A 519 -5.69 -15.30 -18.05
CA GLY A 519 -5.96 -14.72 -16.71
C GLY A 519 -5.31 -15.49 -15.56
N ALA A 520 -5.41 -16.83 -15.55
CA ALA A 520 -4.81 -17.65 -14.50
C ALA A 520 -3.30 -17.44 -14.35
N LEU A 521 -2.58 -17.35 -15.47
CA LEU A 521 -1.14 -17.06 -15.46
C LEU A 521 -0.86 -15.61 -15.01
N SER A 522 -1.59 -14.65 -15.56
CA SER A 522 -1.38 -13.23 -15.24
C SER A 522 -1.67 -12.91 -13.78
N ASP A 523 -2.73 -13.49 -13.21
CA ASP A 523 -3.09 -13.33 -11.79
C ASP A 523 -2.08 -14.03 -10.89
N PHE A 524 -1.59 -15.21 -11.27
CA PHE A 524 -0.51 -15.88 -10.55
C PHE A 524 0.71 -14.98 -10.44
N ILE A 525 1.19 -14.43 -11.56
CA ILE A 525 2.39 -13.58 -11.60
C ILE A 525 2.18 -12.27 -10.81
N THR A 526 1.02 -11.64 -10.98
CA THR A 526 0.64 -10.41 -10.26
C THR A 526 0.66 -10.60 -8.75
N ASN A 527 0.25 -11.79 -8.27
CA ASN A 527 0.18 -12.10 -6.84
C ASN A 527 1.48 -12.67 -6.25
N GLN A 528 2.53 -12.88 -7.05
CA GLN A 528 3.82 -13.32 -6.52
C GLN A 528 4.52 -12.17 -5.77
N LYS A 529 5.21 -12.52 -4.68
CA LYS A 529 6.01 -11.56 -3.92
C LYS A 529 7.09 -10.89 -4.79
N GLY A 530 7.08 -9.57 -4.82
CA GLY A 530 7.94 -8.70 -5.63
C GLY A 530 7.10 -7.60 -6.27
N LYS A 531 7.72 -6.53 -6.79
CA LYS A 531 6.98 -5.45 -7.45
C LYS A 531 6.82 -5.68 -8.95
N GLU A 532 5.64 -5.37 -9.46
CA GLU A 532 5.31 -5.46 -10.88
C GLU A 532 5.14 -4.05 -11.45
N HIS A 533 6.01 -3.65 -12.38
CA HIS A 533 5.87 -2.38 -13.09
C HIS A 533 5.79 -2.63 -14.59
N ARG A 534 4.56 -2.60 -15.12
CA ARG A 534 4.30 -2.65 -16.56
C ARG A 534 4.07 -1.23 -17.07
N ILE A 535 5.10 -0.65 -17.67
CA ILE A 535 5.07 0.71 -18.20
C ILE A 535 4.56 0.68 -19.65
N THR A 536 3.53 1.47 -19.94
CA THR A 536 2.97 1.67 -21.29
C THR A 536 3.05 3.15 -21.68
N HIS A 537 3.12 3.49 -22.97
CA HIS A 537 3.24 4.88 -23.40
C HIS A 537 2.26 5.21 -24.53
N GLY A 538 1.51 6.28 -24.32
CA GLY A 538 0.61 6.84 -25.32
C GLY A 538 -0.26 5.76 -25.94
N ARG A 539 -0.18 5.64 -27.27
CA ARG A 539 -0.96 4.68 -28.05
C ARG A 539 -0.10 3.55 -28.63
N ASP A 540 0.88 3.08 -27.86
CA ASP A 540 1.69 1.92 -28.24
C ASP A 540 0.79 0.71 -28.59
N PRO A 541 0.90 0.11 -29.80
CA PRO A 541 0.14 -1.06 -30.19
C PRO A 541 0.60 -2.38 -29.53
N VAL A 542 1.84 -2.48 -29.04
CA VAL A 542 2.40 -3.76 -28.57
C VAL A 542 1.73 -4.27 -27.28
N PRO A 543 1.42 -3.43 -26.27
CA PRO A 543 0.61 -3.85 -25.12
C PRO A 543 -0.82 -4.24 -25.47
N ARG A 544 -1.27 -4.11 -26.72
CA ARG A 544 -2.62 -4.49 -27.15
C ARG A 544 -2.65 -5.85 -27.85
N VAL A 545 -1.50 -6.53 -27.92
CA VAL A 545 -1.37 -7.85 -28.52
C VAL A 545 -0.74 -8.84 -27.55
N PRO A 546 -1.05 -10.16 -27.66
CA PRO A 546 -2.18 -10.73 -28.38
C PRO A 546 -3.52 -10.14 -27.91
N PRO A 547 -4.59 -10.17 -28.74
CA PRO A 547 -5.88 -9.61 -28.37
C PRO A 547 -6.45 -10.30 -27.11
N SER A 548 -7.05 -9.53 -26.20
CA SER A 548 -7.64 -10.07 -24.98
C SER A 548 -8.83 -10.97 -25.28
N ALA A 549 -9.63 -10.65 -26.30
CA ALA A 549 -10.82 -11.41 -26.66
C ALA A 549 -10.51 -12.68 -27.48
N LEU A 550 -9.24 -12.97 -27.79
CA LEU A 550 -8.87 -14.08 -28.65
C LEU A 550 -9.16 -15.45 -28.00
N THR A 551 -10.13 -16.18 -28.55
CA THR A 551 -10.49 -17.54 -28.10
C THR A 551 -9.61 -18.61 -28.75
N PRO A 552 -9.32 -19.74 -28.05
CA PRO A 552 -9.78 -20.11 -26.71
C PRO A 552 -8.93 -19.54 -25.55
N TYR A 553 -7.92 -18.71 -25.84
CA TYR A 553 -6.86 -18.41 -24.86
C TYR A 553 -7.19 -17.28 -23.89
N LYS A 554 -7.94 -16.26 -24.34
CA LYS A 554 -8.29 -15.04 -23.59
C LYS A 554 -7.07 -14.40 -22.94
N TYR A 555 -6.21 -13.75 -23.73
CA TYR A 555 -4.97 -13.18 -23.23
C TYR A 555 -5.23 -12.05 -22.24
N ARG A 556 -4.38 -11.92 -21.21
CA ARG A 556 -4.51 -10.95 -20.13
C ARG A 556 -3.14 -10.37 -19.77
N HIS A 557 -3.13 -9.18 -19.18
CA HIS A 557 -1.94 -8.53 -18.67
C HIS A 557 -1.70 -8.81 -17.19
N VAL A 558 -0.45 -8.69 -16.75
CA VAL A 558 -0.15 -8.52 -15.32
C VAL A 558 -0.53 -7.11 -14.87
N SER A 559 -0.85 -6.98 -13.58
CA SER A 559 -1.29 -5.71 -12.96
C SER A 559 -0.24 -5.19 -11.97
N PRO A 560 -0.09 -3.85 -11.79
CA PRO A 560 -0.76 -2.74 -12.49
C PRO A 560 -0.08 -2.33 -13.81
N GLU A 561 -0.81 -1.52 -14.59
CA GLU A 561 -0.27 -0.69 -15.67
C GLU A 561 0.14 0.68 -15.16
N TYR A 562 1.33 1.16 -15.55
CA TYR A 562 1.76 2.55 -15.41
C TYR A 562 1.76 3.20 -16.78
N TRP A 563 0.66 3.87 -17.12
CA TRP A 563 0.43 4.45 -18.44
C TRP A 563 0.92 5.89 -18.51
N LEU A 564 1.96 6.09 -19.31
CA LEU A 564 2.54 7.39 -19.60
C LEU A 564 1.70 8.12 -20.65
N THR A 565 1.07 9.22 -20.26
CA THR A 565 0.31 10.10 -21.14
C THR A 565 1.14 11.33 -21.56
N GLY A 566 0.92 11.83 -22.78
CA GLY A 566 1.61 13.02 -23.28
C GLY A 566 3.06 12.80 -23.72
N LYS A 567 3.88 13.86 -23.65
CA LYS A 567 5.33 13.83 -23.90
C LYS A 567 6.00 14.70 -22.84
N PRO A 568 7.09 14.26 -22.22
CA PRO A 568 7.78 15.08 -21.24
C PRO A 568 8.56 16.17 -21.97
N ALA A 569 8.80 17.29 -21.28
CA ALA A 569 9.70 18.34 -21.77
C ALA A 569 11.17 17.87 -21.73
N ASP A 570 11.50 17.07 -20.73
CA ASP A 570 12.77 16.36 -20.58
C ASP A 570 12.48 14.85 -20.59
N PRO A 571 13.00 14.08 -21.57
CA PRO A 571 12.77 12.65 -21.64
C PRO A 571 13.23 11.86 -20.41
N SER A 572 14.13 12.41 -19.60
CA SER A 572 14.65 11.83 -18.35
C SER A 572 13.91 12.33 -17.10
N ASN A 573 12.74 12.98 -17.26
CA ASN A 573 11.95 13.50 -16.16
C ASN A 573 10.46 13.55 -16.51
N TRP A 574 9.77 12.41 -16.37
CA TRP A 574 8.33 12.34 -16.65
C TRP A 574 7.51 12.95 -15.49
N PRO A 575 6.58 13.89 -15.75
CA PRO A 575 5.73 14.41 -14.68
C PRO A 575 4.84 13.31 -14.10
N ILE A 576 4.80 13.17 -12.76
CA ILE A 576 3.92 12.20 -12.07
C ILE A 576 2.46 12.39 -12.49
N ALA A 577 2.02 13.64 -12.69
CA ALA A 577 0.66 13.96 -13.13
C ALA A 577 0.30 13.38 -14.51
N ASN A 578 1.28 12.96 -15.31
CA ASN A 578 1.08 12.34 -16.61
C ASN A 578 1.10 10.80 -16.55
N ILE A 579 1.17 10.21 -15.35
CA ILE A 579 1.19 8.77 -15.16
C ILE A 579 -0.15 8.34 -14.59
N THR A 580 -0.91 7.59 -15.40
CA THR A 580 -2.17 6.99 -14.98
C THR A 580 -1.92 5.54 -14.59
N VAL A 581 -2.40 5.11 -13.43
CA VAL A 581 -2.31 3.72 -13.00
C VAL A 581 -3.61 3.01 -13.34
N CYS A 582 -3.54 1.91 -14.10
CA CYS A 582 -4.70 1.07 -14.37
C CYS A 582 -4.50 -0.33 -13.79
N GLU A 583 -5.49 -0.78 -13.02
CA GLU A 583 -5.48 -2.06 -12.33
C GLU A 583 -6.30 -3.11 -13.08
N GLY A 584 -6.10 -4.38 -12.73
CA GLY A 584 -6.77 -5.52 -13.35
C GLY A 584 -5.99 -6.11 -14.52
N ASN A 585 -6.30 -7.37 -14.81
CA ASN A 585 -5.64 -8.13 -15.88
C ASN A 585 -6.28 -7.91 -17.26
N ASN A 586 -7.43 -7.21 -17.32
CA ASN A 586 -8.19 -6.88 -18.53
C ASN A 586 -8.72 -5.44 -18.50
N ASN A 587 -7.86 -4.46 -18.23
CA ASN A 587 -8.27 -3.06 -18.17
C ASN A 587 -8.03 -2.34 -19.50
N SER A 588 -9.08 -1.74 -20.06
CA SER A 588 -9.05 -0.98 -21.30
C SER A 588 -9.04 0.55 -21.09
N ASP A 589 -8.99 1.06 -19.86
CA ASP A 589 -9.03 2.50 -19.56
C ASP A 589 -7.69 3.23 -19.79
N CYS A 590 -6.57 2.49 -19.82
CA CYS A 590 -5.23 3.05 -20.04
C CYS A 590 -4.77 2.93 -21.51
N ASN A 591 -3.66 2.25 -21.81
CA ASN A 591 -3.16 2.11 -23.18
C ASN A 591 -4.20 1.48 -24.11
N GLY A 592 -5.10 0.63 -23.58
CA GLY A 592 -6.21 0.02 -24.31
C GLY A 592 -7.33 0.99 -24.74
N SER A 593 -7.38 2.21 -24.20
CA SER A 593 -8.56 3.10 -24.29
C SER A 593 -8.81 3.71 -25.67
N SER A 594 -7.84 3.61 -26.58
CA SER A 594 -7.93 4.22 -27.89
C SER A 594 -7.99 3.16 -28.99
N LEU A 595 -9.00 3.24 -29.85
CA LEU A 595 -9.07 2.46 -31.10
C LEU A 595 -7.94 2.82 -32.08
N LYS A 596 -7.21 3.92 -31.84
CA LYS A 596 -6.07 4.36 -32.65
C LYS A 596 -4.76 3.97 -31.96
N PHE A 597 -3.76 3.60 -32.75
CA PHE A 597 -2.41 3.28 -32.27
C PHE A 597 -1.34 4.16 -32.93
N ARG A 598 -0.12 4.15 -32.38
CA ARG A 598 1.04 4.89 -32.88
C ARG A 598 2.33 4.14 -32.54
N ILE A 599 2.92 3.48 -33.54
CA ILE A 599 4.17 2.71 -33.39
C ILE A 599 5.33 3.55 -32.82
N LYS A 600 5.36 4.87 -33.09
CA LYS A 600 6.39 5.76 -32.51
C LYS A 600 6.35 5.81 -30.97
N ASP A 601 5.19 5.58 -30.36
CA ASP A 601 5.06 5.59 -28.90
C ASP A 601 5.72 4.34 -28.29
N HIS A 602 5.70 3.20 -29.00
CA HIS A 602 6.38 1.96 -28.62
C HIS A 602 7.90 2.11 -28.48
N LEU A 603 8.48 3.01 -29.26
CA LEU A 603 9.93 3.16 -29.40
C LEU A 603 10.50 4.25 -28.50
N ASN A 604 9.64 4.96 -27.80
CA ASN A 604 10.02 6.07 -26.95
C ASN A 604 9.45 5.86 -25.57
N TYR A 605 10.15 5.09 -24.75
CA TYR A 605 9.90 5.02 -23.32
C TYR A 605 11.00 5.84 -22.65
N LEU A 606 10.62 6.96 -22.05
CA LEU A 606 11.51 7.75 -21.18
C LEU A 606 12.82 8.19 -21.89
N GLY A 607 12.72 8.47 -23.19
CA GLY A 607 13.74 9.23 -23.92
C GLY A 607 14.84 8.52 -24.66
N SER A 608 14.95 7.19 -24.58
CA SER A 608 16.10 6.53 -25.21
C SER A 608 15.80 6.01 -26.61
N THR A 609 16.43 6.63 -27.61
CA THR A 609 16.53 6.09 -28.97
C THR A 609 17.99 5.82 -29.31
N ASP A 610 18.38 4.54 -29.20
CA ASP A 610 19.46 3.86 -29.94
C ASP A 610 20.65 3.34 -29.11
N CYS A 611 20.89 2.03 -29.18
CA CYS A 611 22.10 1.36 -28.75
C CYS A 611 22.61 0.50 -29.92
N ARG A 612 23.75 0.90 -30.51
CA ARG A 612 24.33 0.30 -31.73
C ARG A 612 25.54 -0.59 -31.41
N PRO A 613 25.69 -1.75 -32.05
CA PRO A 613 26.99 -2.38 -32.28
C PRO A 613 27.80 -1.59 -33.33
N LYS A 614 29.14 -1.60 -33.28
CA LYS A 614 29.99 -0.93 -34.29
C LYS A 614 29.74 -1.52 -35.69
N GLY A 615 29.43 -0.68 -36.68
CA GLY A 615 29.39 -1.05 -38.11
C GLY A 615 28.01 -1.32 -38.73
N VAL A 616 26.91 -1.16 -37.99
CA VAL A 616 25.54 -1.37 -38.51
C VAL A 616 24.90 -0.03 -38.91
N ALA A 617 24.42 0.08 -40.15
CA ALA A 617 23.76 1.27 -40.67
C ALA A 617 22.44 1.60 -39.92
N ALA A 618 22.03 2.88 -39.95
CA ALA A 618 20.89 3.45 -39.23
C ALA A 618 19.49 2.84 -39.56
N SER A 619 19.41 1.83 -40.41
CA SER A 619 18.18 1.17 -40.82
C SER A 619 17.77 0.06 -39.84
N ARG A 620 17.54 0.37 -38.56
CA ARG A 620 16.73 -0.52 -37.69
C ARG A 620 15.24 -0.49 -38.07
N PHE A 621 14.84 0.52 -38.82
CA PHE A 621 13.62 0.51 -39.61
C PHE A 621 14.00 0.09 -41.01
N GLN A 622 13.85 -1.20 -41.35
CA GLN A 622 13.42 -1.44 -42.71
C GLN A 622 12.10 -0.68 -42.86
N VAL A 623 12.07 0.22 -43.84
CA VAL A 623 10.85 0.88 -44.26
C VAL A 623 9.98 -0.24 -44.79
N MET A 624 9.01 -0.69 -43.99
CA MET A 624 7.86 -1.44 -44.50
C MET A 624 7.35 -0.68 -45.72
N SER A 625 7.00 -1.39 -46.79
CA SER A 625 6.31 -0.74 -47.90
C SER A 625 5.03 -0.09 -47.37
N ASP A 626 4.53 0.93 -48.06
CA ASP A 626 3.26 1.57 -47.69
C ASP A 626 2.10 0.54 -47.65
N GLU A 627 2.20 -0.53 -48.45
CA GLU A 627 1.25 -1.64 -48.49
C GLU A 627 1.33 -2.52 -47.23
N GLU A 628 2.53 -2.91 -46.80
CA GLU A 628 2.71 -3.67 -45.55
C GLU A 628 2.23 -2.85 -44.34
N ALA A 629 2.49 -1.54 -44.35
CA ALA A 629 2.07 -0.64 -43.28
C ALA A 629 0.54 -0.53 -43.20
N ALA A 630 -0.14 -0.43 -44.35
CA ALA A 630 -1.60 -0.42 -44.42
C ALA A 630 -2.21 -1.75 -43.94
N GLN A 631 -1.60 -2.89 -44.30
CA GLN A 631 -2.04 -4.21 -43.84
C GLN A 631 -1.88 -4.38 -42.32
N LEU A 632 -0.75 -3.94 -41.76
CA LEU A 632 -0.53 -3.94 -40.32
C LEU A 632 -1.53 -3.03 -39.60
N ASP A 633 -1.80 -1.85 -40.16
CA ASP A 633 -2.78 -0.93 -39.59
C ASP A 633 -4.19 -1.51 -39.57
N GLN A 634 -4.58 -2.23 -40.62
CA GLN A 634 -5.85 -2.93 -40.70
C GLN A 634 -5.95 -4.05 -39.67
N LEU A 635 -4.93 -4.92 -39.58
CA LEU A 635 -4.92 -6.04 -38.61
C LEU A 635 -4.99 -5.56 -37.16
N LEU A 636 -4.20 -4.55 -36.80
CA LEU A 636 -4.23 -3.96 -35.46
C LEU A 636 -5.60 -3.33 -35.16
N SER A 637 -6.23 -2.70 -36.16
CA SER A 637 -7.57 -2.15 -36.01
C SER A 637 -8.59 -3.26 -35.73
N GLU A 638 -8.57 -4.36 -36.50
CA GLU A 638 -9.47 -5.50 -36.30
C GLU A 638 -9.36 -6.09 -34.88
N TRP A 639 -8.12 -6.25 -34.38
CA TRP A 639 -7.88 -6.78 -33.04
C TRP A 639 -8.35 -5.86 -31.92
N VAL A 640 -8.12 -4.56 -32.04
CA VAL A 640 -8.57 -3.60 -31.02
C VAL A 640 -10.10 -3.49 -31.00
N HIS A 641 -10.78 -3.62 -32.14
CA HIS A 641 -12.24 -3.69 -32.17
C HIS A 641 -12.78 -5.01 -31.59
N MET A 642 -12.05 -6.12 -31.76
CA MET A 642 -12.40 -7.39 -31.13
C MET A 642 -12.33 -7.31 -29.60
N ASP A 643 -11.30 -6.65 -29.06
CA ASP A 643 -11.18 -6.42 -27.61
C ASP A 643 -12.32 -5.51 -27.10
N ALA A 644 -12.64 -4.42 -27.81
CA ALA A 644 -13.71 -3.50 -27.42
C ALA A 644 -15.11 -4.16 -27.41
N ALA A 645 -15.35 -5.14 -28.28
CA ALA A 645 -16.63 -5.87 -28.32
C ALA A 645 -16.80 -6.87 -27.16
N GLU A 646 -15.73 -7.28 -26.47
CA GLU A 646 -15.82 -8.11 -25.24
C GLU A 646 -16.28 -7.26 -24.04
N ASP A 647 -15.94 -5.97 -24.01
CA ASP A 647 -16.28 -5.06 -22.89
C ASP A 647 -17.75 -4.57 -22.92
N GLU A 648 -18.48 -4.73 -24.04
CA GLU A 648 -19.91 -4.35 -24.19
C GLU A 648 -20.91 -5.47 -23.82
N VAL A 649 -20.43 -6.66 -23.46
CA VAL A 649 -21.24 -7.87 -23.13
C VAL A 649 -21.11 -8.21 -21.65
#